data_AF-K4IH60-F1
#
_entry.id   AF-K4IH60-F1
#
_cell.length_a   1.000
_cell.length_b   1.000
_cell.length_c   1.000
_cell.angle_alpha   90.00
_cell.angle_beta   90.00
_cell.angle_gamma   90.00
#
_symmetry.space_group_name_H-M   'P 1'
#
loop_
_entity.id
_entity.type
_entity.pdbx_description
1 polymer ?
#
loop_
_entity_poly.entity_id
_entity_poly.type
_entity_poly.pdbx_seq_one_letter_code
_entity_poly.pdbx_strand_id
1 'polypeptide(L)'
;MSQEKTLAKDKVPIKQKAAFGAGHLVLNLLPGALAVFMFFLVTAFGMDPFLAGLLGGLPRIFDAITDPIMGFISDNTKSKLGRRRPYIFVGAILSGILFALLFQLSEDNSVTFNFCYFLLMSLVFLVGNTMFATPLVGLGYEMTPDYNERTRLMAFANTIGQIAWMIVPWFWVVIADPTVFPLSDVALRTIGEMGLTGDELQKITNEKLQANGVRQLSLMVGLVCAVLGILPALFCKGMDAGQMENRKKISMGTLSSSFKELFQGIVQVSKCKPFIKLCSATFLVFNGFQMVASFSFFIIVFYIYNGDYGQAGTWPAWFASITALVTAFLVIPIISSIANKFGKRKAFLISTAISIVGYGLKWWGFDNSLNAQFNASSAGQGLNNFVASIFNAINPFLDSIGMSWFSIDISQGAPWLMFVPIPFMAFGLGGLFTLMMSMTADVCDLDELENGLPRKEGTFGAIYWWMVKVGQAIALVLGGAILTLVGFDEGAVTQTVETMNQLRIADIILPVSTAALAFIVMWKYDLDEKRVRGIGAELKIRNSKPKPRQISSLYYQNQEPWSLGSIQRAPNPKYDIDFSGKSIDEIKKLFLTNLNNGMHGMCFSPYMDGQDTSDILSEEQIIRRINIIKPYTKWVRSFSCTNGNEHIPKVAKDNHLKTMVGASISANMIQNENEIKKLIELGKAGFVDIAVVGNEVLLREELSEKDVLDYISKVKKALPNIPVAYVDSYYIFNEYPSLIDICDVILINCYPFWEGSAIEISPSYLRDMYKLIKDKANGKPVIISETGWPSEGENTEEAVPSGYNAMKYFINVNSWVNKEDIKLFYFSSFDESWKIHHEGDVGQRWGIWDKNEQLKFK
;
A
#
# COMPACT_ATOMS: atom_id res chain seq x y z
N MET A 1 -15.79 15.17 8.18
CA MET A 1 -14.55 15.50 8.92
C MET A 1 -14.85 15.39 10.41
N SER A 2 -14.16 14.52 11.15
CA SER A 2 -14.29 14.44 12.60
C SER A 2 -13.77 15.74 13.23
N GLN A 3 -14.50 16.27 14.22
CA GLN A 3 -14.15 17.48 14.96
C GLN A 3 -13.05 17.24 16.03
N GLU A 4 -12.21 16.22 15.87
CA GLU A 4 -11.13 15.96 16.82
C GLU A 4 -9.94 16.88 16.51
N LYS A 5 -9.56 17.70 17.49
CA LYS A 5 -8.37 18.56 17.40
C LYS A 5 -7.12 17.68 17.50
N THR A 6 -6.27 17.72 16.47
CA THR A 6 -4.94 17.10 16.49
C THR A 6 -4.16 17.51 17.74
N LEU A 7 -3.69 16.52 18.51
CA LEU A 7 -2.89 16.74 19.72
C LEU A 7 -1.58 17.47 19.37
N ALA A 8 -1.10 18.32 20.27
CA ALA A 8 0.10 19.12 20.03
C ALA A 8 1.36 18.29 19.69
N LYS A 9 1.48 17.09 20.28
CA LYS A 9 2.57 16.14 20.04
C LYS A 9 2.54 15.50 18.65
N ASP A 10 1.37 15.43 18.01
CA ASP A 10 1.17 14.77 16.71
C ASP A 10 1.23 15.77 15.55
N LYS A 11 1.37 17.07 15.85
CA LYS A 11 1.55 18.13 14.85
C LYS A 11 2.98 18.12 14.32
N VAL A 12 3.12 18.19 13.00
CA VAL A 12 4.44 18.25 12.37
C VAL A 12 4.95 19.70 12.39
N PRO A 13 6.16 19.96 12.93
CA PRO A 13 6.73 21.31 12.97
C PRO A 13 6.94 21.90 11.57
N ILE A 14 6.80 23.22 11.44
CA ILE A 14 6.88 23.91 10.14
C ILE A 14 8.22 23.67 9.42
N LYS A 15 9.33 23.57 10.16
CA LYS A 15 10.66 23.25 9.61
C LYS A 15 10.68 21.87 8.95
N GLN A 16 10.02 20.88 9.55
CA GLN A 16 9.93 19.55 8.97
C GLN A 16 8.96 19.52 7.78
N LYS A 17 7.86 20.28 7.83
CA LYS A 17 6.95 20.46 6.68
C LYS A 17 7.68 21.08 5.49
N ALA A 18 8.49 22.12 5.71
CA ALA A 18 9.29 22.77 4.69
C ALA A 18 10.36 21.84 4.10
N ALA A 19 11.08 21.09 4.94
CA ALA A 19 12.06 20.09 4.48
C ALA A 19 11.39 18.99 3.65
N PHE A 20 10.24 18.47 4.11
CA PHE A 20 9.45 17.48 3.37
C PHE A 20 8.94 18.04 2.03
N GLY A 21 8.46 19.29 2.03
CA GLY A 21 8.07 20.03 0.83
C GLY A 21 9.21 20.22 -0.17
N ALA A 22 10.43 20.52 0.29
CA ALA A 22 11.62 20.59 -0.59
C ALA A 22 11.91 19.25 -1.28
N GLY A 23 11.71 18.13 -0.58
CA GLY A 23 11.75 16.81 -1.21
C GLY A 23 10.70 16.65 -2.31
N HIS A 24 9.46 17.10 -2.07
CA HIS A 24 8.39 17.08 -3.08
C HIS A 24 8.63 18.03 -4.25
N LEU A 25 9.36 19.14 -4.04
CA LEU A 25 9.85 19.97 -5.14
C LEU A 25 10.77 19.16 -6.04
N VAL A 26 11.78 18.48 -5.48
CA VAL A 26 12.70 17.63 -6.24
C VAL A 26 11.97 16.47 -6.93
N LEU A 27 11.00 15.86 -6.25
CA LEU A 27 10.16 14.78 -6.78
C LEU A 27 9.41 15.18 -8.07
N ASN A 28 9.08 16.46 -8.23
CA ASN A 28 8.44 16.97 -9.46
C ASN A 28 9.44 17.61 -10.42
N LEU A 29 10.49 18.25 -9.90
CA LEU A 29 11.49 18.97 -10.67
C LEU A 29 12.31 18.03 -11.56
N LEU A 30 12.78 16.88 -11.04
CA LEU A 30 13.57 15.93 -11.83
C LEU A 30 12.77 15.34 -13.01
N PRO A 31 11.55 14.77 -12.82
CA PRO A 31 10.75 14.28 -13.94
C PRO A 31 10.34 15.39 -14.92
N GLY A 32 10.00 16.58 -14.43
CA GLY A 32 9.64 17.71 -15.28
C GLY A 32 10.82 18.21 -16.11
N ALA A 33 12.00 18.35 -15.49
CA ALA A 33 13.23 18.71 -16.18
C ALA A 33 13.58 17.66 -17.24
N LEU A 34 13.51 16.37 -16.91
CA LEU A 34 13.71 15.30 -17.87
C LEU A 34 12.78 15.45 -19.09
N ALA A 35 11.50 15.72 -18.88
CA ALA A 35 10.53 15.88 -19.97
C ALA A 35 10.86 17.06 -20.89
N VAL A 36 11.26 18.22 -20.35
CA VAL A 36 11.67 19.37 -21.16
C VAL A 36 13.00 19.11 -21.85
N PHE A 37 13.98 18.51 -21.17
CA PHE A 37 15.30 18.27 -21.73
C PHE A 37 15.25 17.24 -22.86
N MET A 38 14.33 16.26 -22.77
CA MET A 38 14.10 15.28 -23.81
C MET A 38 13.67 15.90 -25.15
N PHE A 39 13.03 17.08 -25.14
CA PHE A 39 12.75 17.84 -26.37
C PHE A 39 14.03 18.11 -27.17
N PHE A 40 15.14 18.40 -26.49
CA PHE A 40 16.41 18.69 -27.12
C PHE A 40 17.14 17.44 -27.64
N LEU A 41 16.70 16.22 -27.29
CA LEU A 41 17.18 15.01 -27.98
C LEU A 41 16.81 15.05 -29.45
N VAL A 42 15.62 15.58 -29.76
CA VAL A 42 15.13 15.79 -31.12
C VAL A 42 15.85 16.97 -31.76
N THR A 43 15.82 18.14 -31.12
CA THR A 43 16.28 19.39 -31.79
C THR A 43 17.77 19.65 -31.74
N ALA A 44 18.51 19.13 -30.75
CA ALA A 44 19.94 19.39 -30.58
C ALA A 44 20.82 18.17 -30.90
N PHE A 45 20.28 16.96 -30.78
CA PHE A 45 21.02 15.70 -31.00
C PHE A 45 20.50 14.90 -32.21
N GLY A 46 19.54 15.44 -32.97
CA GLY A 46 19.04 14.87 -34.23
C GLY A 46 18.40 13.50 -34.08
N MET A 47 17.78 13.22 -32.95
CA MET A 47 17.15 11.95 -32.66
C MET A 47 15.68 11.97 -33.07
N ASP A 48 15.26 11.01 -33.89
CA ASP A 48 13.89 11.00 -34.38
C ASP A 48 12.85 10.92 -33.24
N PRO A 49 11.62 11.43 -33.44
CA PRO A 49 10.64 11.53 -32.36
C PRO A 49 10.22 10.16 -31.80
N PHE A 50 10.31 9.09 -32.60
CA PHE A 50 9.98 7.75 -32.15
C PHE A 50 11.05 7.21 -31.20
N LEU A 51 12.34 7.34 -31.52
CA LEU A 51 13.44 7.01 -30.62
C LEU A 51 13.39 7.83 -29.33
N ALA A 52 13.13 9.14 -29.41
CA ALA A 52 12.94 9.98 -28.23
C ALA A 52 11.75 9.51 -27.38
N GLY A 53 10.63 9.12 -28.01
CA GLY A 53 9.48 8.51 -27.35
C GLY A 53 9.82 7.19 -26.64
N LEU A 54 10.64 6.33 -27.25
CA LEU A 54 11.14 5.10 -26.63
C LEU A 54 12.02 5.38 -25.40
N LEU A 55 12.89 6.41 -25.45
CA LEU A 55 13.67 6.86 -24.31
C LEU A 55 12.80 7.44 -23.19
N GLY A 56 11.62 7.97 -23.51
CA GLY A 56 10.64 8.39 -22.51
C GLY A 56 9.90 7.21 -21.88
N GLY A 57 9.55 6.21 -22.68
CA GLY A 57 8.70 5.09 -22.28
C GLY A 57 9.43 3.92 -21.61
N LEU A 58 10.48 3.39 -22.22
CA LEU A 58 11.18 2.19 -21.73
C LEU A 58 11.70 2.35 -20.30
N PRO A 59 12.32 3.48 -19.92
CA PRO A 59 12.77 3.68 -18.54
C PRO A 59 11.58 3.72 -17.57
N ARG A 60 10.41 4.23 -17.98
CA ARG A 60 9.22 4.27 -17.11
C ARG A 60 8.65 2.90 -16.81
N ILE A 61 8.79 1.93 -17.72
CA ILE A 61 8.44 0.53 -17.45
C ILE A 61 9.37 -0.05 -16.38
N PHE A 62 10.67 0.24 -16.48
CA PHE A 62 11.65 -0.16 -15.46
C PHE A 62 11.35 0.47 -14.09
N ASP A 63 10.99 1.75 -14.06
CA ASP A 63 10.59 2.49 -12.85
C ASP A 63 9.36 1.87 -12.16
N ALA A 64 8.39 1.37 -12.93
CA ALA A 64 7.22 0.65 -12.40
C ALA A 64 7.59 -0.68 -11.70
N ILE A 65 8.78 -1.23 -11.96
CA ILE A 65 9.30 -2.46 -11.34
C ILE A 65 10.17 -2.12 -10.13
N THR A 66 11.04 -1.12 -10.23
CA THR A 66 12.01 -0.77 -9.16
C THR A 66 11.33 -0.17 -7.94
N ASP A 67 10.22 0.55 -8.11
CA ASP A 67 9.52 1.22 -7.02
C ASP A 67 8.97 0.26 -5.94
N PRO A 68 8.17 -0.78 -6.27
CA PRO A 68 7.75 -1.75 -5.27
C PRO A 68 8.91 -2.45 -4.56
N ILE A 69 9.98 -2.75 -5.30
CA ILE A 69 11.20 -3.36 -4.76
C ILE A 69 11.85 -2.45 -3.72
N MET A 70 12.02 -1.17 -4.05
CA MET A 70 12.62 -0.19 -3.15
C MET A 70 11.71 0.13 -1.97
N GLY A 71 10.39 0.15 -2.17
CA GLY A 71 9.41 0.24 -1.09
C GLY A 71 9.65 -0.86 -0.05
N PHE A 72 9.70 -2.12 -0.51
CA PHE A 72 9.99 -3.28 0.33
C PHE A 72 11.35 -3.22 1.02
N ILE A 73 12.42 -2.87 0.29
CA ILE A 73 13.77 -2.74 0.86
C ILE A 73 13.78 -1.66 1.95
N SER A 74 13.21 -0.49 1.65
CA SER A 74 13.15 0.61 2.60
C SER A 74 12.36 0.18 3.83
N ASP A 75 11.23 -0.51 3.67
CA ASP A 75 10.35 -0.94 4.75
C ASP A 75 10.94 -2.00 5.69
N ASN A 76 11.96 -2.73 5.25
CA ASN A 76 12.61 -3.77 6.07
C ASN A 76 14.01 -3.36 6.57
N THR A 77 14.52 -2.18 6.20
CA THR A 77 15.88 -1.76 6.55
C THR A 77 16.04 -1.39 8.03
N LYS A 78 17.13 -1.86 8.64
CA LYS A 78 17.55 -1.53 10.01
C LYS A 78 18.66 -0.48 9.97
N SER A 79 18.38 0.73 10.43
CA SER A 79 19.38 1.80 10.56
C SER A 79 19.10 2.68 11.76
N LYS A 80 20.17 3.13 12.44
CA LYS A 80 20.11 4.08 13.56
C LYS A 80 19.58 5.46 13.13
N LEU A 81 19.72 5.80 11.85
CA LEU A 81 19.25 7.07 11.29
C LEU A 81 17.76 7.05 10.96
N GLY A 82 17.07 5.94 11.18
CA GLY A 82 15.70 5.71 10.71
C GLY A 82 15.69 4.89 9.43
N ARG A 83 14.53 4.29 9.15
CA ARG A 83 14.36 3.26 8.13
C ARG A 83 14.53 3.78 6.69
N ARG A 84 13.87 4.89 6.37
CA ARG A 84 13.79 5.46 5.02
C ARG A 84 14.84 6.54 4.74
N ARG A 85 15.34 7.20 5.78
CA ARG A 85 16.25 8.36 5.70
C ARG A 85 17.58 8.08 4.98
N PRO A 86 18.28 6.94 5.19
CA PRO A 86 19.52 6.64 4.47
C PRO A 86 19.31 6.58 2.95
N TYR A 87 18.20 5.99 2.51
CA TYR A 87 17.88 5.90 1.08
C TYR A 87 17.52 7.25 0.49
N ILE A 88 16.75 8.09 1.20
CA ILE A 88 16.47 9.45 0.74
C ILE A 88 17.77 10.25 0.61
N PHE A 89 18.68 10.15 1.58
CA PHE A 89 19.96 10.86 1.56
C PHE A 89 20.83 10.45 0.36
N VAL A 90 21.09 9.15 0.23
CA VAL A 90 21.95 8.61 -0.84
C VAL A 90 21.26 8.77 -2.20
N GLY A 91 19.97 8.47 -2.26
CA GLY A 91 19.15 8.58 -3.46
C GLY A 91 19.10 10.01 -3.99
N ALA A 92 18.97 11.04 -3.13
CA ALA A 92 18.97 12.44 -3.57
C ALA A 92 20.30 12.82 -4.25
N ILE A 93 21.43 12.45 -3.64
CA ILE A 93 22.76 12.70 -4.20
C ILE A 93 22.94 11.97 -5.53
N LEU A 94 22.63 10.67 -5.54
CA LEU A 94 22.74 9.84 -6.75
C LEU A 94 21.84 10.36 -7.86
N SER A 95 20.59 10.72 -7.57
CA SER A 95 19.66 11.26 -8.56
C SER A 95 20.18 12.54 -9.18
N GLY A 96 20.71 13.47 -8.37
CA GLY A 96 21.28 14.72 -8.86
C GLY A 96 22.50 14.51 -9.76
N ILE A 97 23.44 13.68 -9.32
CA ILE A 97 24.66 13.37 -10.10
C ILE A 97 24.31 12.64 -11.39
N LEU A 98 23.46 11.60 -11.31
CA LEU A 98 23.10 10.79 -12.46
C LEU A 98 22.24 11.58 -13.46
N PHE A 99 21.39 12.51 -12.99
CA PHE A 99 20.68 13.43 -13.87
C PHE A 99 21.65 14.32 -14.64
N ALA A 100 22.68 14.85 -13.99
CA ALA A 100 23.70 15.66 -14.65
C ALA A 100 24.50 14.85 -15.68
N LEU A 101 24.88 13.61 -15.34
CA LEU A 101 25.61 12.70 -16.24
C LEU A 101 24.77 12.24 -17.43
N LEU A 102 23.47 12.05 -17.23
CA LEU A 102 22.53 11.61 -18.26
C LEU A 102 22.58 12.52 -19.51
N PHE A 103 22.80 13.80 -19.30
CA PHE A 103 22.78 14.83 -20.35
C PHE A 103 24.16 15.26 -20.84
N GLN A 104 25.24 14.56 -20.47
CA GLN A 104 26.60 14.78 -21.02
C GLN A 104 26.80 14.09 -22.38
N LEU A 105 25.80 14.22 -23.25
CA LEU A 105 25.83 13.75 -24.63
C LEU A 105 26.72 14.66 -25.49
N SER A 106 27.22 14.13 -26.60
CA SER A 106 27.90 14.93 -27.64
C SER A 106 27.11 14.85 -28.94
N GLU A 107 26.88 16.02 -29.53
CA GLU A 107 26.28 16.19 -30.84
C GLU A 107 27.14 15.58 -31.97
N ASP A 108 28.43 15.37 -31.74
CA ASP A 108 29.35 14.79 -32.73
C ASP A 108 29.28 13.24 -32.77
N ASN A 109 28.57 12.62 -31.81
CA ASN A 109 28.34 11.18 -31.80
C ASN A 109 27.22 10.77 -32.76
N SER A 110 27.25 9.52 -33.24
CA SER A 110 26.10 8.94 -33.96
C SER A 110 24.84 8.92 -33.09
N VAL A 111 23.68 9.11 -33.72
CA VAL A 111 22.36 9.04 -33.06
C VAL A 111 22.17 7.73 -32.30
N THR A 112 22.58 6.59 -32.88
CA THR A 112 22.49 5.28 -32.23
C THR A 112 23.32 5.20 -30.95
N PHE A 113 24.54 5.75 -30.95
CA PHE A 113 25.37 5.79 -29.74
C PHE A 113 24.73 6.63 -28.65
N ASN A 114 24.27 7.84 -29.00
CA ASN A 114 23.58 8.73 -28.05
C ASN A 114 22.29 8.10 -27.51
N PHE A 115 21.54 7.38 -28.34
CA PHE A 115 20.37 6.60 -27.91
C PHE A 115 20.74 5.53 -26.89
N CYS A 116 21.73 4.68 -27.18
CA CYS A 116 22.15 3.61 -26.28
C CYS A 116 22.73 4.17 -24.97
N TYR A 117 23.56 5.22 -25.04
CA TYR A 117 24.09 5.91 -23.88
C TYR A 117 22.96 6.44 -22.99
N PHE A 118 22.03 7.20 -23.57
CA PHE A 118 20.94 7.80 -22.81
C PHE A 118 20.03 6.74 -22.22
N LEU A 119 19.70 5.68 -22.97
CA LEU A 119 18.89 4.57 -22.47
C LEU A 119 19.55 3.91 -21.24
N LEU A 120 20.81 3.49 -21.35
CA LEU A 120 21.51 2.84 -20.24
C LEU A 120 21.64 3.77 -19.03
N MET A 121 22.04 5.02 -19.26
CA MET A 121 22.18 6.01 -18.19
C MET A 121 20.83 6.36 -17.55
N SER A 122 19.73 6.37 -18.32
CA SER A 122 18.39 6.63 -17.78
C SER A 122 17.94 5.52 -16.82
N LEU A 123 18.27 4.25 -17.11
CA LEU A 123 17.99 3.13 -16.20
C LEU A 123 18.78 3.27 -14.90
N VAL A 124 20.05 3.67 -14.98
CA VAL A 124 20.88 3.91 -13.78
C VAL A 124 20.36 5.11 -12.99
N PHE A 125 20.03 6.22 -13.66
CA PHE A 125 19.40 7.39 -13.05
C PHE A 125 18.11 7.01 -12.31
N LEU A 126 17.27 6.16 -12.90
CA LEU A 126 16.04 5.71 -12.27
C LEU A 126 16.27 4.92 -11.00
N VAL A 127 17.33 4.11 -10.90
CA VAL A 127 17.66 3.45 -9.63
C VAL A 127 17.92 4.49 -8.53
N GLY A 128 18.71 5.52 -8.82
CA GLY A 128 18.94 6.64 -7.90
C GLY A 128 17.65 7.37 -7.54
N ASN A 129 16.83 7.68 -8.55
CA ASN A 129 15.56 8.39 -8.38
C ASN A 129 14.54 7.56 -7.59
N THR A 130 14.43 6.26 -7.81
CA THR A 130 13.58 5.34 -7.05
C THR A 130 14.03 5.26 -5.58
N MET A 131 15.35 5.20 -5.32
CA MET A 131 15.92 5.22 -3.96
C MET A 131 15.56 6.51 -3.19
N PHE A 132 15.38 7.62 -3.91
CA PHE A 132 14.92 8.88 -3.34
C PHE A 132 13.39 8.94 -3.20
N ALA A 133 12.67 8.80 -4.31
CA ALA A 133 11.25 9.10 -4.45
C ALA A 133 10.37 8.16 -3.62
N THR A 134 10.59 6.84 -3.73
CA THR A 134 9.73 5.86 -3.07
C THR A 134 9.80 5.97 -1.54
N PRO A 135 11.00 6.01 -0.92
CA PRO A 135 11.12 6.22 0.53
C PRO A 135 10.65 7.62 0.99
N LEU A 136 10.79 8.67 0.16
CA LEU A 136 10.28 10.01 0.49
C LEU A 136 8.76 10.02 0.61
N VAL A 137 8.05 9.50 -0.41
CA VAL A 137 6.57 9.45 -0.39
C VAL A 137 6.10 8.64 0.81
N GLY A 138 6.77 7.52 1.08
CA GLY A 138 6.51 6.72 2.26
C GLY A 138 6.68 7.51 3.57
N LEU A 139 7.76 8.29 3.71
CA LEU A 139 8.09 9.01 4.95
C LEU A 139 6.95 9.92 5.42
N GLY A 140 6.19 10.53 4.50
CA GLY A 140 5.05 11.37 4.84
C GLY A 140 3.95 10.66 5.65
N TYR A 141 3.83 9.34 5.50
CA TYR A 141 2.89 8.51 6.29
C TYR A 141 3.41 8.21 7.71
N GLU A 142 4.72 8.31 7.94
CA GLU A 142 5.38 7.98 9.23
C GLU A 142 5.63 9.21 10.11
N MET A 143 5.52 10.42 9.57
CA MET A 143 5.84 11.65 10.31
C MET A 143 4.78 12.02 11.36
N THR A 144 3.56 11.49 11.24
CA THR A 144 2.49 11.72 12.22
C THR A 144 1.50 10.55 12.26
N PRO A 145 1.05 10.15 13.46
CA PRO A 145 -0.03 9.17 13.61
C PRO A 145 -1.41 9.78 13.33
N ASP A 146 -1.54 11.11 13.35
CA ASP A 146 -2.83 11.80 13.14
C ASP A 146 -3.18 11.91 11.65
N TYR A 147 -4.36 11.41 11.30
CA TYR A 147 -4.84 11.39 9.93
C TYR A 147 -5.03 12.79 9.32
N ASN A 148 -5.58 13.73 10.12
CA ASN A 148 -5.86 15.09 9.65
C ASN A 148 -4.55 15.85 9.40
N GLU A 149 -3.58 15.72 10.30
CA GLU A 149 -2.26 16.32 10.14
C GLU A 149 -1.48 15.71 8.96
N ARG A 150 -1.57 14.39 8.74
CA ARG A 150 -0.99 13.74 7.57
C ARG A 150 -1.55 14.32 6.27
N THR A 151 -2.86 14.51 6.21
CA THR A 151 -3.53 15.13 5.05
C THR A 151 -3.00 16.55 4.81
N ARG A 152 -2.85 17.36 5.89
CA ARG A 152 -2.30 18.72 5.80
C ARG A 152 -0.84 18.75 5.39
N LEU A 153 -0.02 17.82 5.89
CA LEU A 153 1.39 17.66 5.51
C LEU A 153 1.51 17.37 4.01
N MET A 154 0.75 16.40 3.51
CA MET A 154 0.74 16.04 2.08
C MET A 154 0.24 17.19 1.21
N ALA A 155 -0.82 17.90 1.62
CA ALA A 155 -1.31 19.07 0.91
C ALA A 155 -0.23 20.16 0.81
N PHE A 156 0.43 20.48 1.93
CA PHE A 156 1.54 21.45 1.95
C PHE A 156 2.67 21.02 1.00
N ALA A 157 3.11 19.77 1.09
CA ALA A 157 4.19 19.24 0.26
C ALA A 157 3.85 19.26 -1.23
N ASN A 158 2.62 18.89 -1.59
CA ASN A 158 2.15 18.93 -2.97
C ASN A 158 2.07 20.36 -3.52
N THR A 159 1.63 21.35 -2.73
CA THR A 159 1.66 22.76 -3.14
C THR A 159 3.09 23.22 -3.45
N ILE A 160 4.07 22.86 -2.61
CA ILE A 160 5.49 23.15 -2.90
C ILE A 160 5.96 22.40 -4.14
N GLY A 161 5.54 21.14 -4.33
CA GLY A 161 5.81 20.36 -5.54
C GLY A 161 5.31 21.02 -6.83
N GLN A 162 4.15 21.70 -6.80
CA GLN A 162 3.61 22.40 -7.98
C GLN A 162 4.47 23.58 -8.44
N ILE A 163 5.32 24.14 -7.58
CA ILE A 163 6.28 25.19 -7.96
C ILE A 163 7.26 24.66 -9.02
N ALA A 164 7.60 23.38 -9.00
CA ALA A 164 8.46 22.77 -10.03
C ALA A 164 7.84 22.94 -11.42
N TRP A 165 6.52 22.74 -11.57
CA TRP A 165 5.82 22.88 -12.85
C TRP A 165 5.71 24.33 -13.34
N MET A 166 6.00 25.30 -12.47
CA MET A 166 6.12 26.72 -12.86
C MET A 166 7.54 27.07 -13.32
N ILE A 167 8.55 26.37 -12.80
CA ILE A 167 9.98 26.59 -13.10
C ILE A 167 10.41 25.80 -14.35
N VAL A 168 10.06 24.52 -14.43
CA VAL A 168 10.50 23.58 -15.48
C VAL A 168 10.33 24.12 -16.90
N PRO A 169 9.20 24.75 -17.28
CA PRO A 169 9.05 25.26 -18.65
C PRO A 169 10.10 26.29 -19.06
N TRP A 170 10.66 27.03 -18.10
CA TRP A 170 11.72 28.00 -18.35
C TRP A 170 13.04 27.37 -18.72
N PHE A 171 13.26 26.09 -18.42
CA PHE A 171 14.46 25.39 -18.86
C PHE A 171 14.55 25.34 -20.39
N TRP A 172 13.43 25.27 -21.10
CA TRP A 172 13.40 25.35 -22.55
C TRP A 172 13.98 26.67 -23.07
N VAL A 173 13.64 27.80 -22.41
CA VAL A 173 14.13 29.14 -22.77
C VAL A 173 15.61 29.24 -22.43
N VAL A 174 15.97 28.91 -21.18
CA VAL A 174 17.32 29.09 -20.64
C VAL A 174 18.35 28.23 -21.38
N ILE A 175 17.99 27.01 -21.80
CA ILE A 175 18.87 26.12 -22.59
C ILE A 175 19.23 26.75 -23.94
N ALA A 176 18.29 27.44 -24.57
CA ALA A 176 18.47 28.03 -25.89
C ALA A 176 19.02 29.46 -25.86
N ASP A 177 19.28 30.03 -24.66
CA ASP A 177 19.69 31.42 -24.52
C ASP A 177 21.23 31.58 -24.55
N PRO A 178 21.78 32.28 -25.57
CA PRO A 178 23.23 32.48 -25.70
C PRO A 178 23.82 33.44 -24.68
N THR A 179 23.00 34.25 -24.01
CA THR A 179 23.44 35.13 -22.91
C THR A 179 23.66 34.35 -21.61
N VAL A 180 22.96 33.23 -21.44
CA VAL A 180 23.10 32.36 -20.27
C VAL A 180 24.18 31.31 -20.51
N PHE A 181 24.14 30.62 -21.65
CA PHE A 181 25.08 29.55 -21.99
C PHE A 181 25.79 29.82 -23.33
N PRO A 182 26.69 30.83 -23.37
CA PRO A 182 27.38 31.18 -24.60
C PRO A 182 28.20 30.02 -25.16
N LEU A 183 28.27 29.94 -26.48
CA LEU A 183 29.18 29.02 -27.16
C LEU A 183 30.63 29.40 -26.86
N SER A 184 31.48 28.39 -26.67
CA SER A 184 32.91 28.62 -26.49
C SER A 184 33.54 29.18 -27.78
N ASP A 185 34.64 29.93 -27.64
CA ASP A 185 35.40 30.44 -28.79
C ASP A 185 35.84 29.32 -29.74
N VAL A 186 36.12 28.12 -29.22
CA VAL A 186 36.47 26.94 -30.01
C VAL A 186 35.28 26.46 -30.84
N ALA A 187 34.08 26.42 -30.25
CA ALA A 187 32.87 26.04 -30.97
C ALA A 187 32.55 27.05 -32.08
N LEU A 188 32.66 28.35 -31.81
CA LEU A 188 32.46 29.40 -32.80
C LEU A 188 33.47 29.31 -33.96
N ARG A 189 34.74 29.03 -33.66
CA ARG A 189 35.76 28.78 -34.70
C ARG A 189 35.44 27.57 -35.55
N THR A 190 35.06 26.46 -34.91
CA THR A 190 34.69 25.21 -35.61
C THR A 190 33.52 25.44 -36.56
N ILE A 191 32.49 26.17 -36.12
CA ILE A 191 31.35 26.55 -36.96
C ILE A 191 31.82 27.43 -38.13
N GLY A 192 32.70 28.40 -37.87
CA GLY A 192 33.27 29.27 -38.91
C GLY A 192 34.09 28.52 -39.96
N GLU A 193 34.81 27.47 -39.56
CA GLU A 193 35.61 26.61 -40.45
C GLU A 193 34.76 25.73 -41.37
N MET A 194 33.48 25.47 -41.03
CA MET A 194 32.57 24.67 -41.85
C MET A 194 32.08 25.38 -43.12
N GLY A 195 32.28 26.71 -43.24
CA GLY A 195 31.91 27.48 -44.43
C GLY A 195 30.41 27.55 -44.72
N LEU A 196 29.56 27.29 -43.72
CA LEU A 196 28.10 27.28 -43.83
C LEU A 196 27.53 28.70 -43.95
N THR A 197 26.40 28.84 -44.64
CA THR A 197 25.71 30.13 -44.79
C THR A 197 24.19 29.96 -44.66
N GLY A 198 23.48 31.05 -44.37
CA GLY A 198 22.01 31.06 -44.29
C GLY A 198 21.47 30.09 -43.22
N ASP A 199 20.40 29.37 -43.58
CA ASP A 199 19.64 28.51 -42.67
C ASP A 199 20.48 27.36 -42.10
N GLU A 200 21.43 26.81 -42.87
CA GLU A 200 22.29 25.71 -42.41
C GLU A 200 23.25 26.17 -41.30
N LEU A 201 23.80 27.38 -41.40
CA LEU A 201 24.64 27.98 -40.36
C LEU A 201 23.83 28.22 -39.08
N GLN A 202 22.61 28.76 -39.23
CA GLN A 202 21.73 29.02 -38.11
C GLN A 202 21.33 27.72 -37.39
N LYS A 203 21.00 26.67 -38.15
CA LYS A 203 20.66 25.36 -37.61
C LYS A 203 21.79 24.77 -36.77
N ILE A 204 23.00 24.65 -37.34
CA ILE A 204 24.15 24.06 -36.62
C ILE A 204 24.56 24.90 -35.41
N THR A 205 24.46 26.22 -35.51
CA THR A 205 24.73 27.12 -34.37
C THR A 205 23.73 26.88 -33.24
N ASN A 206 22.44 26.75 -33.56
CA ASN A 206 21.38 26.48 -32.59
C ASN A 206 21.54 25.09 -31.95
N GLU A 207 21.85 24.06 -32.74
CA GLU A 207 22.10 22.69 -32.24
C GLU A 207 23.24 22.68 -31.22
N LYS A 208 24.38 23.28 -31.55
CA LYS A 208 25.54 23.37 -30.65
C LYS A 208 25.25 24.20 -29.40
N LEU A 209 24.49 25.30 -29.55
CA LEU A 209 24.09 26.15 -28.43
C LEU A 209 23.19 25.37 -27.45
N GLN A 210 22.16 24.73 -27.97
CA GLN A 210 21.23 23.92 -27.19
C GLN A 210 21.93 22.73 -26.52
N ALA A 211 22.83 22.03 -27.22
CA ALA A 211 23.61 20.94 -26.65
C ALA A 211 24.48 21.42 -25.47
N ASN A 212 25.11 22.59 -25.58
CA ASN A 212 25.84 23.21 -24.48
C ASN A 212 24.89 23.59 -23.32
N GLY A 213 23.76 24.22 -23.61
CA GLY A 213 22.77 24.62 -22.61
C GLY A 213 22.22 23.43 -21.82
N VAL A 214 21.88 22.34 -22.50
CA VAL A 214 21.44 21.07 -21.87
C VAL A 214 22.52 20.54 -20.93
N ARG A 215 23.78 20.47 -21.39
CA ARG A 215 24.91 19.99 -20.58
C ARG A 215 25.11 20.83 -19.32
N GLN A 216 25.14 22.16 -19.44
CA GLN A 216 25.38 23.06 -18.31
C GLN A 216 24.20 23.11 -17.34
N LEU A 217 22.97 23.24 -17.86
CA LEU A 217 21.78 23.32 -17.00
C LEU A 217 21.52 22.01 -16.27
N SER A 218 21.83 20.85 -16.87
CA SER A 218 21.71 19.55 -16.19
C SER A 218 22.57 19.45 -14.94
N LEU A 219 23.79 20.04 -14.96
CA LEU A 219 24.68 20.11 -13.81
C LEU A 219 24.09 20.96 -12.69
N MET A 220 23.53 22.13 -13.03
CA MET A 220 22.89 23.03 -12.07
C MET A 220 21.65 22.40 -11.44
N VAL A 221 20.75 21.85 -12.27
CA VAL A 221 19.53 21.16 -11.82
C VAL A 221 19.90 19.96 -10.95
N GLY A 222 20.86 19.15 -11.38
CA GLY A 222 21.36 18.01 -10.62
C GLY A 222 21.89 18.40 -9.24
N LEU A 223 22.69 19.46 -9.15
CA LEU A 223 23.22 19.97 -7.88
C LEU A 223 22.11 20.50 -6.96
N VAL A 224 21.19 21.31 -7.49
CA VAL A 224 20.06 21.85 -6.73
C VAL A 224 19.18 20.73 -6.20
N CYS A 225 18.86 19.73 -7.03
CA CYS A 225 18.09 18.57 -6.64
C CYS A 225 18.79 17.72 -5.57
N ALA A 226 20.12 17.54 -5.67
CA ALA A 226 20.89 16.84 -4.64
C ALA A 226 20.82 17.58 -3.30
N VAL A 227 21.04 18.90 -3.29
CA VAL A 227 21.03 19.71 -2.06
C VAL A 227 19.64 19.73 -1.42
N LEU A 228 18.60 20.05 -2.19
CA LEU A 228 17.23 20.14 -1.68
C LEU A 228 16.66 18.76 -1.31
N GLY A 229 17.01 17.71 -2.06
CA GLY A 229 16.54 16.35 -1.83
C GLY A 229 17.12 15.71 -0.57
N ILE A 230 18.28 16.18 -0.08
CA ILE A 230 18.85 15.73 1.20
C ILE A 230 18.09 16.28 2.41
N LEU A 231 17.41 17.43 2.28
CA LEU A 231 16.77 18.12 3.41
C LEU A 231 15.75 17.24 4.16
N PRO A 232 14.82 16.49 3.52
CA PRO A 232 13.97 15.55 4.21
C PRO A 232 14.76 14.51 5.02
N ALA A 233 15.84 13.96 4.47
CA ALA A 233 16.66 12.98 5.18
C ALA A 233 17.35 13.56 6.41
N LEU A 234 17.72 14.85 6.42
CA LEU A 234 18.35 15.49 7.56
C LEU A 234 17.35 15.89 8.65
N PHE A 235 16.19 16.44 8.26
CA PHE A 235 15.29 17.13 9.18
C PHE A 235 14.00 16.39 9.52
N CYS A 236 13.49 15.54 8.63
CA CYS A 236 12.25 14.80 8.87
C CYS A 236 12.56 13.52 9.68
N LYS A 237 11.91 13.37 10.83
CA LYS A 237 11.99 12.16 11.66
C LYS A 237 10.66 11.42 11.55
N GLY A 238 10.72 10.14 11.20
CA GLY A 238 9.55 9.26 11.31
C GLY A 238 9.34 8.83 12.77
N MET A 239 8.14 8.35 13.10
CA MET A 239 7.88 7.66 14.35
C MET A 239 8.85 6.47 14.52
N ASP A 240 9.37 6.26 15.74
CA ASP A 240 10.40 5.25 16.04
C ASP A 240 9.92 3.83 15.68
N ALA A 241 10.24 3.38 14.46
CA ALA A 241 9.99 2.02 13.98
C ALA A 241 10.99 0.99 14.54
N GLY A 242 11.77 1.36 15.56
CA GLY A 242 12.74 0.49 16.23
C GLY A 242 12.13 -0.74 16.91
N GLN A 243 10.81 -0.70 17.16
CA GLN A 243 10.03 -1.75 17.84
C GLN A 243 9.05 -2.49 16.90
N MET A 244 9.41 -2.74 15.64
CA MET A 244 8.60 -3.62 14.76
C MET A 244 9.20 -5.03 14.76
N GLU A 245 8.51 -5.97 15.40
CA GLU A 245 8.95 -7.37 15.61
C GLU A 245 8.89 -8.24 14.33
N ASN A 246 8.08 -7.86 13.33
CA ASN A 246 7.87 -8.64 12.10
C ASN A 246 8.56 -8.04 10.86
N ARG A 247 9.90 -8.14 10.77
CA ARG A 247 10.65 -7.72 9.57
C ARG A 247 11.08 -8.91 8.73
N LYS A 248 10.81 -8.88 7.41
CA LYS A 248 11.32 -9.89 6.47
C LYS A 248 12.81 -9.63 6.22
N LYS A 249 13.65 -10.66 6.31
CA LYS A 249 15.09 -10.56 5.97
C LYS A 249 15.23 -10.27 4.48
N ILE A 250 15.96 -9.21 4.12
CA ILE A 250 16.17 -8.83 2.72
C ILE A 250 17.04 -9.89 2.03
N SER A 251 16.43 -10.66 1.14
CA SER A 251 17.05 -11.71 0.30
C SER A 251 16.35 -11.80 -1.06
N MET A 252 17.00 -12.39 -2.06
CA MET A 252 16.39 -12.58 -3.39
C MET A 252 15.10 -13.40 -3.33
N GLY A 253 15.03 -14.41 -2.44
CA GLY A 253 13.80 -15.20 -2.22
C GLY A 253 12.64 -14.35 -1.69
N THR A 254 12.90 -13.51 -0.68
CA THR A 254 11.88 -12.60 -0.13
C THR A 254 11.49 -11.45 -1.06
N LEU A 255 12.41 -10.99 -1.92
CA LEU A 255 12.11 -10.00 -2.95
C LEU A 255 11.14 -10.60 -3.99
N SER A 256 11.42 -11.82 -4.45
CA SER A 256 10.54 -12.54 -5.37
C SER A 256 9.17 -12.83 -4.74
N SER A 257 9.11 -13.20 -3.46
CA SER A 257 7.84 -13.42 -2.77
C SER A 257 7.03 -12.14 -2.64
N SER A 258 7.66 -11.02 -2.29
CA SER A 258 6.99 -9.70 -2.24
C SER A 258 6.47 -9.25 -3.60
N PHE A 259 7.18 -9.56 -4.68
CA PHE A 259 6.69 -9.29 -6.03
C PHE A 259 5.47 -10.16 -6.38
N LYS A 260 5.50 -11.44 -5.99
CA LYS A 260 4.35 -12.34 -6.13
C LYS A 260 3.15 -11.83 -5.32
N GLU A 261 3.37 -11.36 -4.09
CA GLU A 261 2.36 -10.73 -3.23
C GLU A 261 1.77 -9.46 -3.88
N LEU A 262 2.59 -8.61 -4.50
CA LEU A 262 2.11 -7.45 -5.26
C LEU A 262 1.18 -7.85 -6.40
N PHE A 263 1.59 -8.82 -7.23
CA PHE A 263 0.76 -9.31 -8.34
C PHE A 263 -0.53 -9.97 -7.87
N GLN A 264 -0.48 -10.77 -6.80
CA GLN A 264 -1.68 -11.31 -6.16
C GLN A 264 -2.59 -10.21 -5.63
N GLY A 265 -2.01 -9.16 -5.04
CA GLY A 265 -2.73 -7.96 -4.62
C GLY A 265 -3.41 -7.24 -5.78
N ILE A 266 -2.73 -7.06 -6.92
CA ILE A 266 -3.31 -6.51 -8.15
C ILE A 266 -4.50 -7.36 -8.61
N VAL A 267 -4.34 -8.68 -8.67
CA VAL A 267 -5.43 -9.59 -9.07
C VAL A 267 -6.60 -9.50 -8.10
N GLN A 268 -6.35 -9.46 -6.80
CA GLN A 268 -7.40 -9.35 -5.79
C GLN A 268 -8.15 -8.03 -5.91
N VAL A 269 -7.42 -6.91 -5.98
CA VAL A 269 -7.98 -5.56 -6.05
C VAL A 269 -8.67 -5.30 -7.39
N SER A 270 -8.24 -5.95 -8.48
CA SER A 270 -8.91 -5.87 -9.78
C SER A 270 -10.34 -6.41 -9.77
N LYS A 271 -10.70 -7.23 -8.78
CA LYS A 271 -12.09 -7.68 -8.57
C LYS A 271 -12.99 -6.57 -8.04
N CYS A 272 -12.42 -5.52 -7.44
CA CYS A 272 -13.16 -4.36 -6.97
C CYS A 272 -13.57 -3.47 -8.16
N LYS A 273 -14.82 -3.60 -8.62
CA LYS A 273 -15.33 -2.88 -9.79
C LYS A 273 -15.23 -1.35 -9.66
N PRO A 274 -15.56 -0.72 -8.51
CA PRO A 274 -15.37 0.72 -8.36
C PRO A 274 -13.90 1.14 -8.51
N PHE A 275 -12.97 0.36 -7.96
CA PHE A 275 -11.54 0.64 -8.09
C PHE A 275 -11.07 0.62 -9.55
N ILE A 276 -11.46 -0.40 -10.31
CA ILE A 276 -11.08 -0.51 -11.72
C ILE A 276 -11.67 0.62 -12.56
N LYS A 277 -12.92 1.03 -12.30
CA LYS A 277 -13.52 2.20 -12.96
C LYS A 277 -12.71 3.47 -12.67
N LEU A 278 -12.32 3.67 -11.40
CA LEU A 278 -11.49 4.79 -10.99
C LEU A 278 -10.13 4.78 -11.71
N CYS A 279 -9.42 3.65 -11.68
CA CYS A 279 -8.13 3.50 -12.36
C CYS A 279 -8.24 3.67 -13.88
N SER A 280 -9.30 3.18 -14.49
CA SER A 280 -9.54 3.32 -15.94
C SER A 280 -9.78 4.78 -16.32
N ALA A 281 -10.60 5.50 -15.56
CA ALA A 281 -10.85 6.92 -15.79
C ALA A 281 -9.59 7.77 -15.62
N THR A 282 -8.80 7.48 -14.58
CA THR A 282 -7.48 8.07 -14.40
C THR A 282 -6.58 7.80 -15.59
N PHE A 283 -6.45 6.53 -15.97
CA PHE A 283 -5.60 6.13 -17.08
C PHE A 283 -5.97 6.90 -18.34
N LEU A 284 -7.26 7.05 -18.64
CA LEU A 284 -7.73 7.77 -19.80
C LEU A 284 -7.41 9.28 -19.73
N VAL A 285 -7.85 9.98 -18.68
CA VAL A 285 -7.64 11.45 -18.55
C VAL A 285 -6.15 11.79 -18.50
N PHE A 286 -5.40 11.06 -17.68
CA PHE A 286 -4.00 11.35 -17.46
C PHE A 286 -3.16 11.07 -18.70
N ASN A 287 -3.36 9.93 -19.36
CA ASN A 287 -2.56 9.60 -20.54
C ASN A 287 -2.99 10.40 -21.76
N GLY A 288 -4.27 10.75 -21.89
CA GLY A 288 -4.72 11.70 -22.91
C GLY A 288 -3.99 13.04 -22.80
N PHE A 289 -3.85 13.57 -21.57
CA PHE A 289 -3.02 14.74 -21.32
C PHE A 289 -1.54 14.47 -21.62
N GLN A 290 -0.94 13.40 -21.09
CA GLN A 290 0.49 13.15 -21.19
C GLN A 290 0.97 12.95 -22.63
N MET A 291 0.17 12.28 -23.46
CA MET A 291 0.47 12.10 -24.88
C MET A 291 0.59 13.47 -25.56
N VAL A 292 -0.33 14.38 -25.29
CA VAL A 292 -0.33 15.73 -25.89
C VAL A 292 0.72 16.65 -25.26
N ALA A 293 0.92 16.57 -23.95
CA ALA A 293 1.92 17.36 -23.23
C ALA A 293 3.33 17.12 -23.80
N SER A 294 3.62 15.91 -24.28
CA SER A 294 4.90 15.56 -24.90
C SER A 294 5.23 16.39 -26.14
N PHE A 295 4.21 16.85 -26.88
CA PHE A 295 4.40 17.61 -28.12
C PHE A 295 3.69 18.98 -28.15
N SER A 296 3.11 19.42 -27.03
CA SER A 296 2.42 20.71 -26.94
C SER A 296 3.32 21.90 -27.29
N PHE A 297 4.61 21.81 -26.98
CA PHE A 297 5.61 22.83 -27.31
C PHE A 297 5.78 23.02 -28.83
N PHE A 298 5.67 21.94 -29.60
CA PHE A 298 5.82 21.99 -31.06
C PHE A 298 4.70 22.80 -31.71
N ILE A 299 3.50 22.83 -31.14
CA ILE A 299 2.38 23.61 -31.69
C ILE A 299 2.68 25.11 -31.56
N ILE A 300 3.18 25.55 -30.41
CA ILE A 300 3.48 26.97 -30.23
C ILE A 300 4.60 27.38 -31.18
N VAL A 301 5.69 26.60 -31.27
CA VAL A 301 6.82 26.93 -32.14
C VAL A 301 6.48 26.81 -33.62
N PHE A 302 5.96 25.65 -34.06
CA PHE A 302 5.78 25.35 -35.48
C PHE A 302 4.45 25.84 -36.06
N TYR A 303 3.37 25.95 -35.25
CA TYR A 303 2.07 26.40 -35.75
C TYR A 303 1.89 27.89 -35.62
N ILE A 304 2.15 28.44 -34.43
CA ILE A 304 1.93 29.87 -34.18
C ILE A 304 3.04 30.68 -34.86
N TYR A 305 4.30 30.24 -34.71
CA TYR A 305 5.48 30.96 -35.18
C TYR A 305 6.19 30.32 -36.39
N ASN A 306 5.54 29.37 -37.07
CA ASN A 306 6.05 28.76 -38.30
C ASN A 306 7.48 28.17 -38.20
N GLY A 307 7.86 27.69 -37.01
CA GLY A 307 9.18 27.09 -36.75
C GLY A 307 10.24 28.11 -36.31
N ASP A 308 9.90 29.39 -36.22
CA ASP A 308 10.82 30.43 -35.74
C ASP A 308 10.92 30.39 -34.22
N TYR A 309 12.00 29.77 -33.73
CA TYR A 309 12.32 29.68 -32.30
C TYR A 309 12.58 31.04 -31.64
N GLY A 310 13.13 32.00 -32.39
CA GLY A 310 13.39 33.35 -31.89
C GLY A 310 12.10 34.12 -31.64
N GLN A 311 11.16 34.04 -32.59
CA GLN A 311 9.84 34.64 -32.43
C GLN A 311 8.96 33.90 -31.41
N ALA A 312 9.06 32.57 -31.34
CA ALA A 312 8.39 31.80 -30.30
C ALA A 312 8.83 32.24 -28.90
N GLY A 313 10.11 32.62 -28.74
CA GLY A 313 10.62 33.31 -27.55
C GLY A 313 10.16 32.62 -26.26
N THR A 314 9.63 33.38 -25.31
CA THR A 314 9.22 32.84 -24.00
C THR A 314 7.78 32.29 -23.97
N TRP A 315 7.04 32.33 -25.07
CA TRP A 315 5.61 31.98 -25.12
C TRP A 315 5.28 30.55 -24.67
N PRO A 316 6.06 29.51 -25.06
CA PRO A 316 5.80 28.16 -24.57
C PRO A 316 5.97 28.03 -23.05
N ALA A 317 6.98 28.70 -22.48
CA ALA A 317 7.21 28.70 -21.04
C ALA A 317 6.06 29.37 -20.29
N TRP A 318 5.60 30.53 -20.77
CA TRP A 318 4.44 31.23 -20.21
C TRP A 318 3.16 30.39 -20.27
N PHE A 319 2.88 29.73 -21.40
CA PHE A 319 1.73 28.87 -21.55
C PHE A 319 1.69 27.76 -20.48
N ALA A 320 2.81 27.07 -20.28
CA ALA A 320 2.90 25.99 -19.30
C ALA A 320 2.89 26.52 -17.84
N SER A 321 3.64 27.57 -17.52
CA SER A 321 3.68 28.15 -16.17
C SER A 321 2.33 28.74 -15.75
N ILE A 322 1.62 29.43 -16.66
CA ILE A 322 0.25 29.92 -16.41
C ILE A 322 -0.72 28.76 -16.24
N THR A 323 -0.58 27.68 -17.01
CA THR A 323 -1.39 26.46 -16.83
C THR A 323 -1.19 25.87 -15.44
N ALA A 324 0.05 25.74 -14.96
CA ALA A 324 0.34 25.24 -13.62
C ALA A 324 -0.23 26.16 -12.53
N LEU A 325 -0.08 27.48 -12.69
CA LEU A 325 -0.59 28.49 -11.74
C LEU A 325 -2.12 28.45 -11.64
N VAL A 326 -2.81 28.46 -12.78
CA VAL A 326 -4.29 28.38 -12.84
C VAL A 326 -4.77 27.05 -12.26
N THR A 327 -4.08 25.95 -12.56
CA THR A 327 -4.42 24.64 -11.98
C THR A 327 -4.34 24.68 -10.46
N ALA A 328 -3.21 25.13 -9.92
CA ALA A 328 -2.93 25.11 -8.48
C ALA A 328 -3.83 26.05 -7.67
N PHE A 329 -4.00 27.30 -8.12
CA PHE A 329 -4.61 28.36 -7.31
C PHE A 329 -6.06 28.67 -7.66
N LEU A 330 -6.57 28.26 -8.82
CA LEU A 330 -7.94 28.52 -9.24
C LEU A 330 -8.75 27.23 -9.34
N VAL A 331 -8.25 26.26 -10.11
CA VAL A 331 -9.01 25.04 -10.45
C VAL A 331 -9.14 24.09 -9.26
N ILE A 332 -8.05 23.77 -8.55
CA ILE A 332 -8.08 22.86 -7.37
C ILE A 332 -9.06 23.36 -6.29
N PRO A 333 -9.04 24.64 -5.87
CA PRO A 333 -10.04 25.18 -4.91
C PRO A 333 -11.48 25.07 -5.41
N ILE A 334 -11.74 25.38 -6.68
CA ILE A 334 -13.09 25.27 -7.28
C ILE A 334 -13.57 23.83 -7.24
N ILE A 335 -12.75 22.87 -7.68
CA ILE A 335 -13.10 21.44 -7.66
C ILE A 335 -13.36 20.95 -6.24
N SER A 336 -12.51 21.34 -5.29
CA SER A 336 -12.69 20.99 -3.88
C SER A 336 -14.03 21.51 -3.35
N SER A 337 -14.41 22.74 -3.72
CA SER A 337 -15.71 23.33 -3.36
C SER A 337 -16.89 22.57 -4.00
N ILE A 338 -16.79 22.23 -5.29
CA ILE A 338 -17.81 21.44 -6.00
C ILE A 338 -17.95 20.05 -5.37
N ALA A 339 -16.84 19.40 -5.01
CA ALA A 339 -16.84 18.09 -4.37
C ALA A 339 -17.51 18.10 -3.00
N ASN A 340 -17.24 19.12 -2.19
CA ASN A 340 -17.89 19.29 -0.90
C ASN A 340 -19.40 19.54 -1.03
N LYS A 341 -19.84 20.27 -2.07
CA LYS A 341 -21.25 20.64 -2.25
C LYS A 341 -22.09 19.57 -2.95
N PHE A 342 -21.55 18.95 -4.01
CA PHE A 342 -22.29 18.06 -4.90
C PHE A 342 -21.81 16.61 -4.86
N GLY A 343 -20.76 16.32 -4.09
CA GLY A 343 -20.14 15.00 -3.97
C GLY A 343 -19.04 14.75 -5.01
N LYS A 344 -18.11 13.87 -4.66
CA LYS A 344 -16.86 13.62 -5.41
C LYS A 344 -17.08 13.11 -6.83
N ARG A 345 -17.99 12.15 -7.03
CA ARG A 345 -18.35 11.63 -8.36
C ARG A 345 -18.85 12.73 -9.31
N LYS A 346 -19.77 13.59 -8.83
CA LYS A 346 -20.30 14.69 -9.65
C LYS A 346 -19.23 15.75 -9.94
N ALA A 347 -18.40 16.06 -8.96
CA ALA A 347 -17.28 16.97 -9.16
C ALA A 347 -16.34 16.48 -10.26
N PHE A 348 -16.00 15.18 -10.27
CA PHE A 348 -15.17 14.59 -11.32
C PHE A 348 -15.82 14.69 -12.71
N LEU A 349 -17.11 14.35 -12.82
CA LEU A 349 -17.85 14.43 -14.09
C LEU A 349 -17.92 15.87 -14.61
N ILE A 350 -18.23 16.84 -13.74
CA ILE A 350 -18.29 18.27 -14.10
C ILE A 350 -16.90 18.75 -14.55
N SER A 351 -15.85 18.44 -13.81
CA SER A 351 -14.48 18.83 -14.17
C SER A 351 -14.06 18.22 -15.51
N THR A 352 -14.39 16.95 -15.75
CA THR A 352 -14.06 16.27 -17.01
C THR A 352 -14.82 16.91 -18.19
N ALA A 353 -16.11 17.21 -18.02
CA ALA A 353 -16.90 17.89 -19.05
C ALA A 353 -16.35 19.30 -19.38
N ILE A 354 -15.97 20.06 -18.35
CA ILE A 354 -15.33 21.37 -18.53
C ILE A 354 -14.00 21.22 -19.28
N SER A 355 -13.22 20.19 -18.97
CA SER A 355 -11.94 19.95 -19.66
C SER A 355 -12.10 19.64 -21.14
N ILE A 356 -13.15 18.89 -21.54
CA ILE A 356 -13.47 18.62 -22.94
C ILE A 356 -13.72 19.91 -23.71
N VAL A 357 -14.49 20.84 -23.11
CA VAL A 357 -14.71 22.16 -23.70
C VAL A 357 -13.38 22.91 -23.82
N GLY A 358 -12.54 22.88 -22.78
CA GLY A 358 -11.22 23.50 -22.79
C GLY A 358 -10.32 23.01 -23.92
N TYR A 359 -10.21 21.69 -24.11
CA TYR A 359 -9.45 21.14 -25.23
C TYR A 359 -10.03 21.54 -26.59
N GLY A 360 -11.37 21.56 -26.74
CA GLY A 360 -12.02 22.06 -27.94
C GLY A 360 -11.69 23.53 -28.24
N LEU A 361 -11.59 24.37 -27.20
CA LEU A 361 -11.22 25.77 -27.34
C LEU A 361 -9.80 25.98 -27.87
N LYS A 362 -8.89 24.99 -27.75
CA LYS A 362 -7.54 25.09 -28.33
C LYS A 362 -7.57 25.21 -29.85
N TRP A 363 -8.66 24.82 -30.51
CA TRP A 363 -8.87 25.15 -31.92
C TRP A 363 -8.75 26.67 -32.08
N TRP A 364 -9.68 27.46 -31.56
CA TRP A 364 -9.62 28.92 -31.72
C TRP A 364 -8.46 29.60 -30.99
N GLY A 365 -7.99 29.04 -29.86
CA GLY A 365 -6.81 29.57 -29.16
C GLY A 365 -5.53 29.50 -30.01
N PHE A 366 -5.41 28.42 -30.79
CA PHE A 366 -4.48 28.16 -31.89
C PHE A 366 -4.42 29.19 -33.03
N ASP A 367 -5.47 29.96 -33.25
CA ASP A 367 -5.68 30.57 -34.56
C ASP A 367 -4.94 31.90 -34.75
N ASN A 368 -3.99 31.95 -35.69
CA ASN A 368 -3.17 33.15 -35.93
C ASN A 368 -3.99 34.34 -36.46
N SER A 369 -5.00 34.08 -37.30
CA SER A 369 -5.87 35.14 -37.84
C SER A 369 -6.72 35.76 -36.73
N LEU A 370 -7.30 34.91 -35.87
CA LEU A 370 -8.09 35.37 -34.73
C LEU A 370 -7.23 36.13 -33.73
N ASN A 371 -6.00 35.68 -33.46
CA ASN A 371 -5.05 36.40 -32.62
C ASN A 371 -4.70 37.78 -33.19
N ALA A 372 -4.45 37.88 -34.51
CA ALA A 372 -4.19 39.16 -35.16
C ALA A 372 -5.39 40.12 -35.03
N GLN A 373 -6.62 39.63 -35.25
CA GLN A 373 -7.84 40.41 -35.06
C GLN A 373 -8.03 40.86 -33.60
N PHE A 374 -7.74 40.00 -32.63
CA PHE A 374 -7.80 40.35 -31.21
C PHE A 374 -6.78 41.43 -30.86
N ASN A 375 -5.53 41.31 -31.31
CA ASN A 375 -4.50 42.34 -31.10
C ASN A 375 -4.87 43.70 -31.68
N ALA A 376 -5.61 43.74 -32.80
CA ALA A 376 -6.10 44.97 -33.41
C ALA A 376 -7.30 45.59 -32.65
N SER A 377 -7.98 44.83 -31.81
CA SER A 377 -9.11 45.33 -31.00
C SER A 377 -8.65 46.23 -29.85
N SER A 378 -9.55 47.07 -29.34
CA SER A 378 -9.27 47.91 -28.16
C SER A 378 -8.90 47.09 -26.92
N ALA A 379 -9.49 45.90 -26.76
CA ALA A 379 -9.18 44.99 -25.68
C ALA A 379 -7.77 44.40 -25.81
N GLY A 380 -7.36 43.97 -27.01
CA GLY A 380 -6.02 43.44 -27.26
C GLY A 380 -4.94 44.50 -27.10
N GLN A 381 -5.14 45.70 -27.62
CA GLN A 381 -4.23 46.83 -27.41
C GLN A 381 -4.12 47.20 -25.93
N GLY A 382 -5.23 47.22 -25.19
CA GLY A 382 -5.24 47.45 -23.75
C GLY A 382 -4.43 46.40 -22.98
N LEU A 383 -4.58 45.12 -23.34
CA LEU A 383 -3.82 44.03 -22.73
C LEU A 383 -2.32 44.13 -23.07
N ASN A 384 -1.97 44.39 -24.33
CA ASN A 384 -0.58 44.62 -24.75
C ASN A 384 0.05 45.76 -23.94
N ASN A 385 -0.63 46.91 -23.83
CA ASN A 385 -0.12 48.05 -23.07
C ASN A 385 0.04 47.73 -21.57
N PHE A 386 -0.90 47.00 -20.99
CA PHE A 386 -0.82 46.58 -19.59
C PHE A 386 0.38 45.67 -19.33
N VAL A 387 0.56 44.63 -20.15
CA VAL A 387 1.69 43.70 -20.00
C VAL A 387 3.01 44.40 -20.32
N ALA A 388 3.06 45.24 -21.35
CA ALA A 388 4.22 46.08 -21.67
C ALA A 388 4.63 46.93 -20.45
N SER A 389 3.66 47.57 -19.79
CA SER A 389 3.91 48.40 -18.61
C SER A 389 4.54 47.61 -17.46
N ILE A 390 4.06 46.38 -17.21
CA ILE A 390 4.64 45.49 -16.20
C ILE A 390 6.09 45.16 -16.55
N PHE A 391 6.35 44.66 -17.77
CA PHE A 391 7.71 44.26 -18.16
C PHE A 391 8.66 45.45 -18.27
N ASN A 392 8.22 46.61 -18.74
CA ASN A 392 9.02 47.83 -18.70
C ASN A 392 9.43 48.23 -17.27
N ALA A 393 8.58 47.96 -16.27
CA ALA A 393 8.90 48.23 -14.87
C ALA A 393 9.87 47.21 -14.26
N ILE A 394 9.81 45.94 -14.64
CA ILE A 394 10.62 44.87 -14.03
C ILE A 394 11.88 44.50 -14.84
N ASN A 395 11.91 44.73 -16.15
CA ASN A 395 13.04 44.37 -17.03
C ASN A 395 14.37 44.94 -16.53
N PRO A 396 14.48 46.20 -16.08
CA PRO A 396 15.75 46.71 -15.54
C PRO A 396 16.27 45.90 -14.34
N PHE A 397 15.36 45.39 -13.50
CA PHE A 397 15.73 44.51 -12.39
C PHE A 397 16.13 43.12 -12.90
N LEU A 398 15.38 42.55 -13.84
CA LEU A 398 15.70 41.26 -14.45
C LEU A 398 17.08 41.29 -15.12
N ASP A 399 17.38 42.34 -15.87
CA ASP A 399 18.68 42.55 -16.49
C ASP A 399 19.80 42.64 -15.44
N SER A 400 19.55 43.33 -14.31
CA SER A 400 20.54 43.47 -13.23
C SER A 400 20.94 42.15 -12.55
N ILE A 401 20.08 41.14 -12.61
CA ILE A 401 20.33 39.81 -12.04
C ILE A 401 20.59 38.72 -13.09
N GLY A 402 20.77 39.11 -14.37
CA GLY A 402 21.01 38.17 -15.47
C GLY A 402 19.81 37.28 -15.81
N MET A 403 18.59 37.78 -15.58
CA MET A 403 17.31 37.10 -15.87
C MET A 403 16.52 37.77 -17.00
N SER A 404 17.20 38.41 -17.95
CA SER A 404 16.59 39.01 -19.15
C SER A 404 15.78 37.99 -19.98
N TRP A 405 16.15 36.70 -19.90
CA TRP A 405 15.41 35.57 -20.46
C TRP A 405 13.99 35.41 -19.88
N PHE A 406 13.68 35.98 -18.72
CA PHE A 406 12.35 36.02 -18.13
C PHE A 406 11.56 37.24 -18.61
N SER A 407 11.35 37.36 -19.92
CA SER A 407 10.65 38.51 -20.52
C SER A 407 9.43 38.07 -21.33
N ILE A 408 8.63 39.04 -21.79
CA ILE A 408 7.60 38.83 -22.82
C ILE A 408 7.85 39.88 -23.90
N ASP A 409 8.07 39.40 -25.13
CA ASP A 409 8.08 40.27 -26.31
C ASP A 409 6.69 40.27 -26.96
N ILE A 410 6.10 41.45 -27.03
CA ILE A 410 4.79 41.72 -27.65
C ILE A 410 4.89 42.69 -28.85
N SER A 411 6.11 43.03 -29.28
CA SER A 411 6.37 44.02 -30.33
C SER A 411 5.76 43.62 -31.68
N GLN A 412 5.72 42.33 -31.99
CA GLN A 412 5.14 41.75 -33.21
C GLN A 412 3.69 41.27 -33.05
N GLY A 413 3.04 41.60 -31.92
CA GLY A 413 1.73 41.08 -31.53
C GLY A 413 1.84 39.80 -30.70
N ALA A 414 0.88 39.60 -29.79
CA ALA A 414 0.93 38.53 -28.79
C ALA A 414 -0.16 37.47 -29.01
N PRO A 415 0.12 36.17 -28.85
CA PRO A 415 -0.83 35.09 -29.08
C PRO A 415 -1.79 34.89 -27.89
N TRP A 416 -2.43 35.96 -27.40
CA TRP A 416 -3.24 35.95 -26.17
C TRP A 416 -4.33 34.89 -26.14
N LEU A 417 -4.89 34.52 -27.29
CA LEU A 417 -5.98 33.55 -27.34
C LEU A 417 -5.52 32.15 -26.94
N MET A 418 -4.21 31.84 -27.00
CA MET A 418 -3.69 30.55 -26.55
C MET A 418 -3.94 30.32 -25.05
N PHE A 419 -4.12 31.37 -24.24
CA PHE A 419 -4.40 31.24 -22.82
C PHE A 419 -5.89 31.00 -22.50
N VAL A 420 -6.81 31.24 -23.45
CA VAL A 420 -8.27 31.10 -23.25
C VAL A 420 -8.69 29.66 -22.91
N PRO A 421 -8.11 28.59 -23.52
CA PRO A 421 -8.38 27.21 -23.12
C PRO A 421 -7.98 26.85 -21.69
N ILE A 422 -6.97 27.52 -21.12
CA ILE A 422 -6.30 27.10 -19.89
C ILE A 422 -7.25 26.95 -18.69
N PRO A 423 -8.10 27.94 -18.36
CA PRO A 423 -9.02 27.84 -17.23
C PRO A 423 -10.02 26.70 -17.33
N PHE A 424 -10.23 26.13 -18.52
CA PHE A 424 -11.15 25.03 -18.76
C PHE A 424 -10.40 23.69 -18.85
N MET A 425 -9.33 23.60 -19.66
CA MET A 425 -8.59 22.35 -19.85
C MET A 425 -7.91 21.88 -18.55
N ALA A 426 -7.46 22.81 -17.71
CA ALA A 426 -6.86 22.52 -16.41
C ALA A 426 -7.79 21.75 -15.45
N PHE A 427 -9.12 21.80 -15.65
CA PHE A 427 -10.05 20.99 -14.86
C PHE A 427 -9.85 19.49 -15.04
N GLY A 428 -9.26 19.02 -16.14
CA GLY A 428 -9.00 17.59 -16.36
C GLY A 428 -8.00 17.04 -15.33
N LEU A 429 -6.76 17.52 -15.38
CA LEU A 429 -5.71 17.14 -14.42
C LEU A 429 -6.01 17.60 -12.99
N GLY A 430 -6.49 18.84 -12.82
CA GLY A 430 -6.83 19.37 -11.50
C GLY A 430 -7.93 18.52 -10.84
N GLY A 431 -8.94 18.11 -11.60
CA GLY A 431 -10.03 17.24 -11.13
C GLY A 431 -9.53 15.87 -10.74
N LEU A 432 -8.72 15.29 -11.60
CA LEU A 432 -8.12 13.98 -11.39
C LEU A 432 -7.31 13.93 -10.09
N PHE A 433 -6.28 14.76 -9.94
CA PHE A 433 -5.38 14.67 -8.79
C PHE A 433 -5.99 15.17 -7.48
N THR A 434 -6.99 16.06 -7.53
CA THR A 434 -7.68 16.54 -6.33
C THR A 434 -8.62 15.49 -5.75
N LEU A 435 -9.41 14.82 -6.60
CA LEU A 435 -10.52 13.98 -6.12
C LEU A 435 -10.09 12.54 -5.86
N MET A 436 -9.17 12.03 -6.65
CA MET A 436 -8.87 10.60 -6.73
C MET A 436 -8.30 9.99 -5.45
N MET A 437 -7.44 10.69 -4.72
CA MET A 437 -6.96 10.21 -3.41
C MET A 437 -8.13 9.99 -2.46
N SER A 438 -9.07 10.94 -2.43
CA SER A 438 -10.25 10.85 -1.58
C SER A 438 -11.29 9.82 -2.07
N MET A 439 -11.33 9.53 -3.38
CA MET A 439 -12.19 8.48 -3.94
C MET A 439 -11.60 7.08 -3.75
N THR A 440 -10.27 6.94 -3.76
CA THR A 440 -9.57 5.69 -3.44
C THR A 440 -9.82 5.31 -1.98
N ALA A 441 -9.85 6.29 -1.07
CA ALA A 441 -10.24 6.07 0.32
C ALA A 441 -11.68 5.53 0.44
N ASP A 442 -12.65 6.05 -0.32
CA ASP A 442 -14.03 5.52 -0.33
C ASP A 442 -14.10 4.07 -0.79
N VAL A 443 -13.26 3.71 -1.76
CA VAL A 443 -13.15 2.34 -2.26
C VAL A 443 -12.54 1.42 -1.20
N CYS A 444 -11.57 1.91 -0.42
CA CYS A 444 -11.02 1.15 0.70
C CYS A 444 -12.07 0.91 1.79
N ASP A 445 -12.91 1.90 2.07
CA ASP A 445 -14.03 1.76 3.02
C ASP A 445 -15.06 0.72 2.52
N LEU A 446 -15.35 0.72 1.20
CA LEU A 446 -16.19 -0.30 0.60
C LEU A 446 -15.57 -1.70 0.73
N ASP A 447 -14.28 -1.84 0.42
CA ASP A 447 -13.54 -3.11 0.51
C ASP A 447 -13.50 -3.65 1.95
N GLU A 448 -13.27 -2.78 2.93
CA GLU A 448 -13.32 -3.12 4.37
C GLU A 448 -14.70 -3.64 4.78
N LEU A 449 -15.77 -3.00 4.27
CA LEU A 449 -17.15 -3.38 4.54
C LEU A 449 -17.52 -4.71 3.88
N GLU A 450 -17.17 -4.92 2.61
CA GLU A 450 -17.54 -6.11 1.84
C GLU A 450 -16.72 -7.34 2.23
N ASN A 451 -15.40 -7.18 2.43
CA ASN A 451 -14.49 -8.30 2.66
C ASN A 451 -14.19 -8.55 4.14
N GLY A 452 -14.59 -7.66 5.04
CA GLY A 452 -14.37 -7.83 6.47
C GLY A 452 -12.93 -7.63 6.94
N LEU A 453 -12.00 -7.35 6.03
CA LEU A 453 -10.56 -7.23 6.29
C LEU A 453 -10.16 -5.80 6.72
N PRO A 454 -9.01 -5.62 7.40
CA PRO A 454 -8.51 -4.29 7.76
C PRO A 454 -8.31 -3.41 6.51
N ARG A 455 -8.56 -2.10 6.66
CA ARG A 455 -8.40 -1.10 5.60
C ARG A 455 -7.05 -1.21 4.88
N LYS A 456 -7.08 -1.56 3.59
CA LYS A 456 -5.88 -1.77 2.74
C LYS A 456 -5.46 -0.54 1.94
N GLU A 457 -5.48 0.64 2.55
CA GLU A 457 -5.25 1.91 1.83
C GLU A 457 -3.88 1.98 1.13
N GLY A 458 -2.83 1.45 1.76
CA GLY A 458 -1.50 1.37 1.16
C GLY A 458 -1.45 0.49 -0.09
N THR A 459 -2.15 -0.65 -0.09
CA THR A 459 -2.19 -1.58 -1.23
C THR A 459 -2.93 -0.98 -2.42
N PHE A 460 -4.11 -0.41 -2.19
CA PHE A 460 -4.88 0.27 -3.23
C PHE A 460 -4.10 1.46 -3.82
N GLY A 461 -3.45 2.26 -2.96
CA GLY A 461 -2.60 3.36 -3.40
C GLY A 461 -1.40 2.91 -4.24
N ALA A 462 -0.71 1.84 -3.84
CA ALA A 462 0.44 1.30 -4.57
C ALA A 462 0.06 0.80 -5.97
N ILE A 463 -1.04 0.04 -6.07
CA ILE A 463 -1.54 -0.49 -7.35
C ILE A 463 -1.98 0.66 -8.26
N TYR A 464 -2.67 1.64 -7.69
CA TYR A 464 -3.12 2.83 -8.40
C TYR A 464 -1.93 3.57 -9.05
N TRP A 465 -0.89 3.90 -8.29
CA TRP A 465 0.29 4.59 -8.82
C TRP A 465 1.09 3.76 -9.81
N TRP A 466 1.15 2.45 -9.60
CA TRP A 466 1.74 1.53 -10.56
C TRP A 466 1.03 1.60 -11.93
N MET A 467 -0.31 1.58 -11.94
CA MET A 467 -1.09 1.72 -13.18
C MET A 467 -0.85 3.07 -13.87
N VAL A 468 -0.72 4.16 -13.10
CA VAL A 468 -0.38 5.49 -13.63
C VAL A 468 0.95 5.47 -14.34
N LYS A 469 2.00 4.87 -13.74
CA LYS A 469 3.34 4.81 -14.33
C LYS A 469 3.38 3.98 -15.61
N VAL A 470 2.73 2.82 -15.62
CA VAL A 470 2.61 2.00 -16.83
C VAL A 470 1.87 2.77 -17.92
N GLY A 471 0.80 3.49 -17.56
CA GLY A 471 0.11 4.39 -18.48
C GLY A 471 1.02 5.47 -19.06
N GLN A 472 1.79 6.16 -18.22
CA GLN A 472 2.75 7.18 -18.67
C GLN A 472 3.77 6.61 -19.65
N ALA A 473 4.28 5.40 -19.38
CA ALA A 473 5.22 4.75 -20.28
C ALA A 473 4.60 4.56 -21.67
N ILE A 474 3.36 4.05 -21.72
CA ILE A 474 2.61 3.87 -22.97
C ILE A 474 2.35 5.22 -23.65
N ALA A 475 1.91 6.22 -22.89
CA ALA A 475 1.62 7.56 -23.38
C ALA A 475 2.83 8.23 -24.04
N LEU A 476 4.02 8.11 -23.45
CA LEU A 476 5.25 8.70 -23.98
C LEU A 476 5.69 8.02 -25.29
N VAL A 477 5.61 6.69 -25.38
CA VAL A 477 5.89 5.97 -26.63
C VAL A 477 4.89 6.37 -27.71
N LEU A 478 3.60 6.40 -27.38
CA LEU A 478 2.55 6.77 -28.33
C LEU A 478 2.65 8.24 -28.75
N GLY A 479 3.10 9.14 -27.88
CA GLY A 479 3.35 10.55 -28.22
C GLY A 479 4.37 10.72 -29.35
N GLY A 480 5.51 10.03 -29.27
CA GLY A 480 6.50 10.00 -30.36
C GLY A 480 5.96 9.36 -31.65
N ALA A 481 5.19 8.28 -31.51
CA ALA A 481 4.53 7.64 -32.66
C ALA A 481 3.51 8.59 -33.33
N ILE A 482 2.77 9.40 -32.56
CA ILE A 482 1.82 10.40 -33.10
C ILE A 482 2.55 11.43 -33.94
N LEU A 483 3.69 11.96 -33.48
CA LEU A 483 4.50 12.91 -34.27
C LEU A 483 4.95 12.30 -35.60
N THR A 484 5.34 11.02 -35.58
CA THR A 484 5.70 10.29 -36.79
C THR A 484 4.50 10.12 -37.73
N LEU A 485 3.32 9.76 -37.19
CA LEU A 485 2.09 9.59 -37.97
C LEU A 485 1.57 10.89 -38.58
N VAL A 486 1.78 12.02 -37.90
CA VAL A 486 1.46 13.37 -38.37
C VAL A 486 2.43 13.83 -39.47
N GLY A 487 3.54 13.11 -39.68
CA GLY A 487 4.56 13.46 -40.67
C GLY A 487 5.38 14.68 -40.24
N PHE A 488 5.67 14.80 -38.94
CA PHE A 488 6.57 15.84 -38.43
C PHE A 488 8.01 15.55 -38.85
N ASP A 489 8.66 16.52 -39.50
CA ASP A 489 10.05 16.41 -39.96
C ASP A 489 10.95 17.37 -39.16
N GLU A 490 11.71 16.85 -38.21
CA GLU A 490 12.65 17.64 -37.41
C GLU A 490 13.77 18.30 -38.22
N GLY A 491 14.06 17.80 -39.42
CA GLY A 491 15.08 18.34 -40.30
C GLY A 491 14.64 19.57 -41.07
N ALA A 492 13.32 19.80 -41.21
CA ALA A 492 12.75 20.86 -42.02
C ALA A 492 12.66 22.20 -41.27
N VAL A 493 13.13 23.28 -41.92
CA VAL A 493 13.04 24.66 -41.41
C VAL A 493 11.58 25.09 -41.23
N THR A 494 10.70 24.67 -42.15
CA THR A 494 9.25 24.92 -42.10
C THR A 494 8.48 23.63 -42.36
N GLN A 495 7.48 23.35 -41.54
CA GLN A 495 6.62 22.18 -41.70
C GLN A 495 5.56 22.41 -42.79
N THR A 496 5.00 21.33 -43.34
CA THR A 496 3.88 21.45 -44.28
C THR A 496 2.60 21.91 -43.57
N VAL A 497 1.73 22.64 -44.27
CA VAL A 497 0.43 23.07 -43.73
C VAL A 497 -0.42 21.87 -43.30
N GLU A 498 -0.30 20.75 -44.01
CA GLU A 498 -0.99 19.50 -43.65
C GLU A 498 -0.46 18.94 -42.33
N THR A 499 0.85 18.78 -42.18
CA THR A 499 1.51 18.35 -40.93
C THR A 499 1.06 19.23 -39.76
N MET A 500 1.05 20.55 -39.96
CA MET A 500 0.67 21.50 -38.91
C MET A 500 -0.81 21.40 -38.50
N ASN A 501 -1.71 21.19 -39.46
CA ASN A 501 -3.12 20.96 -39.19
C ASN A 501 -3.35 19.61 -38.48
N GLN A 502 -2.69 18.54 -38.93
CA GLN A 502 -2.78 17.23 -38.30
C GLN A 502 -2.24 17.25 -36.87
N LEU A 503 -1.15 17.98 -36.61
CA LEU A 503 -0.60 18.19 -35.26
C LEU A 503 -1.62 18.84 -34.32
N ARG A 504 -2.26 19.92 -34.78
CA ARG A 504 -3.32 20.62 -34.03
C ARG A 504 -4.56 19.74 -33.81
N ILE A 505 -4.93 18.91 -34.79
CA ILE A 505 -6.03 17.95 -34.65
C ILE A 505 -5.70 16.90 -33.58
N ALA A 506 -4.49 16.34 -33.60
CA ALA A 506 -4.05 15.33 -32.63
C ALA A 506 -4.05 15.89 -31.19
N ASP A 507 -3.56 17.12 -31.00
CA ASP A 507 -3.54 17.84 -29.72
C ASP A 507 -4.93 18.04 -29.09
N ILE A 508 -5.98 18.12 -29.91
CA ILE A 508 -7.35 18.39 -29.46
C ILE A 508 -8.14 17.10 -29.34
N ILE A 509 -8.17 16.28 -30.39
CA ILE A 509 -9.03 15.10 -30.44
C ILE A 509 -8.60 14.08 -29.40
N LEU A 510 -7.31 13.87 -29.18
CA LEU A 510 -6.84 12.81 -28.29
C LEU A 510 -7.25 13.04 -26.81
N PRO A 511 -7.03 14.22 -26.19
CA PRO A 511 -7.52 14.49 -24.85
C PRO A 511 -9.04 14.53 -24.77
N VAL A 512 -9.74 15.07 -25.78
CA VAL A 512 -11.20 15.07 -25.83
C VAL A 512 -11.76 13.65 -25.82
N SER A 513 -11.21 12.77 -26.66
CA SER A 513 -11.65 11.38 -26.79
C SER A 513 -11.46 10.60 -25.50
N THR A 514 -10.27 10.70 -24.92
CA THR A 514 -9.92 10.00 -23.68
C THR A 514 -10.71 10.55 -22.48
N ALA A 515 -10.89 11.87 -22.38
CA ALA A 515 -11.74 12.49 -21.36
C ALA A 515 -13.22 12.10 -21.52
N ALA A 516 -13.74 12.01 -22.75
CA ALA A 516 -15.11 11.56 -23.01
C ALA A 516 -15.30 10.09 -22.60
N LEU A 517 -14.34 9.22 -22.90
CA LEU A 517 -14.35 7.83 -22.44
C LEU A 517 -14.29 7.75 -20.91
N ALA A 518 -13.44 8.54 -20.27
CA ALA A 518 -13.35 8.61 -18.81
C ALA A 518 -14.67 9.09 -18.18
N PHE A 519 -15.32 10.07 -18.80
CA PHE A 519 -16.64 10.55 -18.41
C PHE A 519 -17.67 9.42 -18.47
N ILE A 520 -17.70 8.62 -19.54
CA ILE A 520 -18.62 7.48 -19.67
C ILE A 520 -18.35 6.42 -18.59
N VAL A 521 -17.08 6.10 -18.32
CA VAL A 521 -16.68 5.16 -17.26
C VAL A 521 -17.17 5.64 -15.90
N MET A 522 -16.93 6.92 -15.57
CA MET A 522 -17.30 7.51 -14.28
C MET A 522 -18.79 7.81 -14.16
N TRP A 523 -19.49 7.94 -15.29
CA TRP A 523 -20.94 8.04 -15.30
C TRP A 523 -21.58 6.78 -14.71
N LYS A 524 -20.98 5.61 -14.95
CA LYS A 524 -21.41 4.33 -14.37
C LYS A 524 -20.72 4.01 -13.03
N TYR A 525 -20.09 4.98 -12.36
CA TYR A 525 -19.42 4.76 -11.08
C TYR A 525 -20.43 4.58 -9.93
N ASP A 526 -20.24 3.53 -9.13
CA ASP A 526 -21.26 3.03 -8.20
C ASP A 526 -21.25 3.75 -6.84
N LEU A 527 -20.14 4.42 -6.48
CA LEU A 527 -20.00 5.14 -5.21
C LEU A 527 -20.38 6.62 -5.36
N ASP A 528 -21.62 6.94 -4.97
CA ASP A 528 -22.09 8.32 -4.81
C ASP A 528 -22.03 8.78 -3.34
N GLU A 529 -22.25 10.07 -3.11
CA GLU A 529 -22.15 10.68 -1.78
C GLU A 529 -23.13 10.09 -0.76
N LYS A 530 -24.25 9.51 -1.20
CA LYS A 530 -25.21 8.85 -0.31
C LYS A 530 -24.67 7.47 0.09
N ARG A 531 -24.18 6.70 -0.88
CA ARG A 531 -23.60 5.37 -0.64
C ARG A 531 -22.35 5.45 0.23
N VAL A 532 -21.44 6.38 -0.05
CA VAL A 532 -20.22 6.60 0.77
C VAL A 532 -20.58 6.92 2.23
N ARG A 533 -21.56 7.79 2.46
CA ARG A 533 -22.03 8.09 3.82
C ARG A 533 -22.68 6.88 4.50
N GLY A 534 -23.43 6.07 3.74
CA GLY A 534 -24.00 4.81 4.23
C GLY A 534 -22.92 3.83 4.69
N ILE A 535 -21.90 3.60 3.85
CA ILE A 535 -20.74 2.75 4.16
C ILE A 535 -20.04 3.25 5.43
N GLY A 536 -19.79 4.55 5.53
CA GLY A 536 -19.16 5.13 6.71
C GLY A 536 -20.01 4.98 7.99
N ALA A 537 -21.34 5.00 7.89
CA ALA A 537 -22.22 4.74 9.03
C ALA A 537 -22.23 3.26 9.43
N GLU A 538 -22.29 2.34 8.45
CA GLU A 538 -22.22 0.89 8.67
C GLU A 538 -20.87 0.48 9.30
N LEU A 539 -19.76 1.03 8.79
CA LEU A 539 -18.44 0.83 9.38
C LEU A 539 -18.32 1.43 10.78
N LYS A 540 -18.92 2.59 11.05
CA LYS A 540 -18.96 3.14 12.41
C LYS A 540 -19.73 2.25 13.35
N ILE A 541 -20.89 1.71 12.94
CA ILE A 541 -21.65 0.74 13.73
C ILE A 541 -20.79 -0.50 14.00
N ARG A 542 -20.14 -1.04 12.97
CA ARG A 542 -19.23 -2.18 13.08
C ARG A 542 -18.03 -1.92 14.00
N ASN A 543 -17.41 -0.74 13.89
CA ASN A 543 -16.26 -0.32 14.68
C ASN A 543 -16.65 0.19 16.08
N SER A 544 -17.93 0.47 16.32
CA SER A 544 -18.49 0.80 17.64
C SER A 544 -18.86 -0.44 18.46
N LYS A 545 -18.97 -1.60 17.79
CA LYS A 545 -18.83 -2.88 18.49
C LYS A 545 -17.36 -2.97 18.95
N PRO A 546 -17.08 -3.43 20.18
CA PRO A 546 -15.72 -3.59 20.65
C PRO A 546 -14.93 -4.37 19.59
N LYS A 547 -13.80 -3.81 19.14
CA LYS A 547 -12.90 -4.54 18.25
C LYS A 547 -12.45 -5.79 19.02
N PRO A 548 -12.45 -6.98 18.40
CA PRO A 548 -11.85 -8.15 19.03
C PRO A 548 -10.43 -7.78 19.45
N ARG A 549 -10.14 -7.83 20.74
CA ARG A 549 -8.79 -7.56 21.24
C ARG A 549 -7.87 -8.64 20.65
N GLN A 550 -6.78 -8.23 20.02
CA GLN A 550 -5.67 -9.16 19.78
C GLN A 550 -5.17 -9.63 21.15
N ILE A 551 -5.42 -10.90 21.48
CA ILE A 551 -4.96 -11.53 22.71
C ILE A 551 -3.45 -11.75 22.55
N SER A 552 -2.64 -10.91 23.19
CA SER A 552 -1.23 -11.21 23.45
C SER A 552 -1.10 -11.91 24.81
N SER A 553 0.05 -12.53 25.11
CA SER A 553 0.36 -13.12 26.42
C SER A 553 0.07 -12.16 27.60
N LEU A 554 0.15 -10.85 27.39
CA LEU A 554 -0.20 -9.79 28.36
C LEU A 554 -1.70 -9.73 28.73
N TYR A 555 -2.59 -10.35 27.97
CA TYR A 555 -4.03 -10.31 28.25
C TYR A 555 -4.41 -11.23 29.41
N TYR A 556 -3.81 -12.43 29.49
CA TYR A 556 -3.96 -13.34 30.63
C TYR A 556 -3.34 -12.76 31.92
N GLN A 557 -2.29 -11.93 31.79
CA GLN A 557 -1.60 -11.30 32.92
C GLN A 557 -2.38 -10.15 33.57
N ASN A 558 -3.27 -9.47 32.83
CA ASN A 558 -3.97 -8.26 33.31
C ASN A 558 -5.39 -8.54 33.84
N GLN A 559 -5.88 -9.78 33.76
CA GLN A 559 -7.08 -10.18 34.46
C GLN A 559 -6.67 -10.77 35.81
N GLU A 560 -6.70 -9.98 36.88
CA GLU A 560 -6.54 -10.51 38.24
C GLU A 560 -7.57 -11.64 38.43
N PRO A 561 -7.17 -12.92 38.56
CA PRO A 561 -8.10 -13.99 38.86
C PRO A 561 -8.46 -13.84 40.34
N TRP A 562 -9.40 -12.94 40.64
CA TRP A 562 -9.78 -12.51 42.00
C TRP A 562 -10.29 -13.64 42.91
N SER A 563 -10.41 -14.88 42.42
CA SER A 563 -10.81 -16.04 43.22
C SER A 563 -9.67 -17.01 43.57
N LEU A 564 -8.61 -17.08 42.78
CA LEU A 564 -7.57 -18.12 42.93
C LEU A 564 -6.17 -17.56 43.22
N GLY A 565 -5.90 -16.27 42.99
CA GLY A 565 -4.57 -15.67 43.22
C GLY A 565 -4.10 -15.66 44.68
N SER A 566 -5.03 -15.71 45.65
CA SER A 566 -4.74 -15.68 47.10
C SER A 566 -4.48 -17.06 47.72
N ILE A 567 -4.66 -18.15 46.97
CA ILE A 567 -4.49 -19.51 47.46
C ILE A 567 -3.00 -19.87 47.40
N GLN A 568 -2.38 -20.06 48.58
CA GLN A 568 -1.02 -20.59 48.66
C GLN A 568 -1.02 -22.06 48.21
N ARG A 569 -0.25 -22.36 47.17
CA ARG A 569 -0.20 -23.71 46.56
C ARG A 569 1.08 -24.44 46.93
N ALA A 570 0.96 -25.75 47.08
CA ALA A 570 2.06 -26.69 47.17
C ALA A 570 1.76 -27.89 46.24
N PRO A 571 2.80 -28.62 45.80
CA PRO A 571 2.62 -29.93 45.17
C PRO A 571 1.80 -30.85 46.07
N ASN A 572 0.91 -31.66 45.51
CA ASN A 572 0.10 -32.62 46.25
C ASN A 572 0.70 -34.04 46.09
N PRO A 573 1.31 -34.61 47.15
CA PRO A 573 1.96 -35.92 47.07
C PRO A 573 1.04 -37.09 46.70
N LYS A 574 -0.29 -36.91 46.83
CA LYS A 574 -1.28 -37.92 46.38
C LYS A 574 -1.25 -38.09 44.86
N TYR A 575 -1.00 -37.02 44.11
CA TYR A 575 -1.12 -36.99 42.65
C TYR A 575 0.19 -36.67 41.93
N ASP A 576 1.00 -35.80 42.50
CA ASP A 576 2.18 -35.23 41.86
C ASP A 576 3.43 -36.05 42.22
N ILE A 577 4.22 -36.37 41.19
CA ILE A 577 5.50 -37.04 41.34
C ILE A 577 6.57 -36.00 41.70
N ASP A 578 7.41 -36.32 42.68
CA ASP A 578 8.63 -35.56 42.94
C ASP A 578 9.71 -35.93 41.92
N PHE A 579 10.19 -34.90 41.21
CA PHE A 579 11.21 -35.02 40.16
C PHE A 579 12.61 -34.60 40.61
N SER A 580 12.78 -34.09 41.83
CA SER A 580 14.04 -33.49 42.32
C SER A 580 15.26 -34.42 42.26
N GLY A 581 15.05 -35.74 42.30
CA GLY A 581 16.10 -36.76 42.18
C GLY A 581 16.09 -37.58 40.89
N LYS A 582 15.31 -37.20 39.87
CA LYS A 582 15.18 -37.98 38.62
C LYS A 582 16.03 -37.39 37.50
N SER A 583 16.72 -38.26 36.76
CA SER A 583 17.40 -37.90 35.52
C SER A 583 16.40 -37.58 34.39
N ILE A 584 16.88 -36.86 33.37
CA ILE A 584 16.06 -36.55 32.18
C ILE A 584 15.56 -37.82 31.48
N ASP A 585 16.38 -38.87 31.42
CA ASP A 585 16.03 -40.13 30.77
C ASP A 585 14.95 -40.91 31.55
N GLU A 586 14.98 -40.85 32.89
CA GLU A 586 13.89 -41.41 33.71
C GLU A 586 12.58 -40.65 33.48
N ILE A 587 12.63 -39.33 33.33
CA ILE A 587 11.44 -38.51 33.06
C ILE A 587 10.90 -38.80 31.66
N LYS A 588 11.75 -38.91 30.65
CA LYS A 588 11.34 -39.35 29.30
C LYS A 588 10.66 -40.72 29.34
N LYS A 589 11.23 -41.68 30.07
CA LYS A 589 10.64 -43.00 30.23
C LYS A 589 9.26 -42.95 30.90
N LEU A 590 9.10 -42.11 31.92
CA LEU A 590 7.81 -41.86 32.57
C LEU A 590 6.81 -41.20 31.62
N PHE A 591 7.24 -40.21 30.85
CA PHE A 591 6.43 -39.55 29.83
C PHE A 591 5.93 -40.57 28.80
N LEU A 592 6.82 -41.37 28.21
CA LEU A 592 6.48 -42.40 27.23
C LEU A 592 5.55 -43.46 27.81
N THR A 593 5.75 -43.85 29.07
CA THR A 593 4.86 -44.80 29.76
C THR A 593 3.45 -44.21 29.90
N ASN A 594 3.33 -42.94 30.32
CA ASN A 594 2.02 -42.28 30.42
C ASN A 594 1.35 -42.11 29.06
N LEU A 595 2.11 -41.73 28.03
CA LEU A 595 1.60 -41.58 26.67
C LEU A 595 1.10 -42.92 26.11
N ASN A 596 1.86 -44.00 26.30
CA ASN A 596 1.50 -45.36 25.84
C ASN A 596 0.30 -45.96 26.59
N ASN A 597 0.04 -45.53 27.83
CA ASN A 597 -1.18 -45.92 28.55
C ASN A 597 -2.45 -45.31 27.94
N GLY A 598 -2.28 -44.33 27.06
CA GLY A 598 -3.36 -43.66 26.34
C GLY A 598 -4.01 -42.55 27.15
N MET A 599 -4.41 -41.49 26.46
CA MET A 599 -5.09 -40.33 27.02
C MET A 599 -6.59 -40.39 26.75
N HIS A 600 -7.35 -39.60 27.49
CA HIS A 600 -8.78 -39.43 27.22
C HIS A 600 -9.00 -38.82 25.83
N GLY A 601 -8.46 -37.62 25.57
CA GLY A 601 -8.62 -36.90 24.32
C GLY A 601 -7.43 -36.03 23.92
N MET A 602 -7.38 -35.65 22.64
CA MET A 602 -6.43 -34.67 22.08
C MET A 602 -7.15 -33.65 21.22
N CYS A 603 -6.75 -32.38 21.31
CA CYS A 603 -7.07 -31.37 20.31
C CYS A 603 -6.27 -31.66 19.04
N PHE A 604 -6.99 -31.87 17.93
CA PHE A 604 -6.40 -32.19 16.65
C PHE A 604 -5.80 -30.95 16.01
N SER A 605 -4.57 -31.09 15.54
CA SER A 605 -3.80 -30.02 14.91
C SER A 605 -3.66 -30.40 13.43
N PRO A 606 -4.57 -29.98 12.53
CA PRO A 606 -4.59 -30.47 11.16
C PRO A 606 -3.61 -29.75 10.23
N TYR A 607 -3.22 -28.51 10.56
CA TYR A 607 -2.43 -27.64 9.69
C TYR A 607 -0.95 -28.03 9.69
N MET A 608 -0.35 -28.16 8.50
CA MET A 608 1.08 -28.42 8.31
C MET A 608 1.89 -27.13 8.30
N ASP A 609 3.22 -27.26 8.33
CA ASP A 609 4.12 -26.10 8.19
C ASP A 609 3.84 -25.38 6.86
N GLY A 610 3.64 -24.06 6.94
CA GLY A 610 3.23 -23.23 5.81
C GLY A 610 1.73 -23.20 5.50
N GLN A 611 0.88 -23.89 6.28
CA GLN A 611 -0.59 -23.78 6.20
C GLN A 611 -1.15 -23.01 7.40
N ASP A 612 -2.27 -22.32 7.19
CA ASP A 612 -3.06 -21.65 8.24
C ASP A 612 -4.58 -21.90 8.12
N THR A 613 -5.37 -21.27 8.98
CA THR A 613 -6.83 -21.44 9.06
C THR A 613 -7.61 -20.99 7.81
N SER A 614 -6.95 -20.29 6.88
CA SER A 614 -7.53 -19.88 5.59
C SER A 614 -7.31 -20.91 4.47
N ASP A 615 -6.41 -21.87 4.67
CA ASP A 615 -6.15 -22.94 3.70
C ASP A 615 -7.23 -24.03 3.74
N ILE A 616 -7.43 -24.68 2.60
CA ILE A 616 -8.34 -25.82 2.49
C ILE A 616 -7.57 -27.09 2.82
N LEU A 617 -8.05 -27.83 3.82
CA LEU A 617 -7.46 -29.07 4.28
C LEU A 617 -7.79 -30.23 3.33
N SER A 618 -6.79 -31.04 3.00
CA SER A 618 -6.99 -32.31 2.28
C SER A 618 -7.45 -33.42 3.23
N GLU A 619 -8.12 -34.43 2.71
CA GLU A 619 -8.51 -35.60 3.49
C GLU A 619 -7.30 -36.50 3.79
N GLU A 620 -6.37 -36.62 2.84
CA GLU A 620 -5.16 -37.45 2.97
C GLU A 620 -4.27 -37.01 4.13
N GLN A 621 -4.08 -35.70 4.33
CA GLN A 621 -3.28 -35.21 5.46
C GLN A 621 -3.96 -35.50 6.81
N ILE A 622 -5.30 -35.45 6.86
CA ILE A 622 -6.08 -35.75 8.06
C ILE A 622 -5.96 -37.23 8.41
N ILE A 623 -6.08 -38.12 7.41
CA ILE A 623 -5.85 -39.56 7.55
C ILE A 623 -4.43 -39.83 8.07
N ARG A 624 -3.41 -39.19 7.50
CA ARG A 624 -2.01 -39.36 7.93
C ARG A 624 -1.84 -39.01 9.40
N ARG A 625 -2.32 -37.84 9.82
CA ARG A 625 -2.17 -37.35 11.20
C ARG A 625 -3.03 -38.12 12.21
N ILE A 626 -4.25 -38.54 11.86
CA ILE A 626 -5.07 -39.40 12.73
C ILE A 626 -4.39 -40.75 12.98
N ASN A 627 -3.76 -41.33 11.96
CA ASN A 627 -3.03 -42.60 12.11
C ASN A 627 -1.86 -42.52 13.10
N ILE A 628 -1.24 -41.35 13.25
CA ILE A 628 -0.16 -41.12 14.21
C ILE A 628 -0.71 -41.09 15.64
N ILE A 629 -1.81 -40.38 15.86
CA ILE A 629 -2.33 -40.13 17.22
C ILE A 629 -3.25 -41.24 17.74
N LYS A 630 -3.89 -42.02 16.86
CA LYS A 630 -4.89 -43.04 17.25
C LYS A 630 -4.44 -44.06 18.30
N PRO A 631 -3.16 -44.48 18.40
CA PRO A 631 -2.74 -45.42 19.44
C PRO A 631 -2.76 -44.79 20.85
N TYR A 632 -2.77 -43.46 20.94
CA TYR A 632 -2.50 -42.71 22.16
C TYR A 632 -3.73 -41.97 22.71
N THR A 633 -4.88 -42.02 22.04
CA THR A 633 -6.06 -41.28 22.45
C THR A 633 -7.35 -42.01 22.08
N LYS A 634 -8.41 -41.79 22.84
CA LYS A 634 -9.76 -42.33 22.56
C LYS A 634 -10.70 -41.29 21.93
N TRP A 635 -10.36 -40.01 22.09
CA TRP A 635 -11.15 -38.88 21.61
C TRP A 635 -10.31 -37.89 20.81
N VAL A 636 -10.92 -37.32 19.79
CA VAL A 636 -10.36 -36.24 18.98
C VAL A 636 -11.28 -35.04 19.03
N ARG A 637 -10.71 -33.86 19.29
CA ARG A 637 -11.42 -32.58 19.25
C ARG A 637 -11.02 -31.78 18.01
N SER A 638 -12.00 -31.23 17.30
CA SER A 638 -11.80 -30.29 16.18
C SER A 638 -12.47 -28.95 16.47
N PHE A 639 -12.00 -27.88 15.82
CA PHE A 639 -12.41 -26.50 16.12
C PHE A 639 -13.30 -25.84 15.05
N SER A 640 -13.34 -26.42 13.84
CA SER A 640 -14.12 -25.93 12.70
C SER A 640 -14.80 -27.11 11.98
N CYS A 641 -15.83 -26.79 11.20
CA CYS A 641 -16.59 -27.71 10.34
C CYS A 641 -16.51 -27.33 8.86
N THR A 642 -15.63 -26.40 8.48
CA THR A 642 -15.49 -25.90 7.10
C THR A 642 -14.05 -25.97 6.59
N ASN A 643 -13.86 -25.69 5.29
CA ASN A 643 -12.54 -25.68 4.63
C ASN A 643 -11.74 -26.98 4.80
N GLY A 644 -12.41 -28.12 4.77
CA GLY A 644 -11.81 -29.45 4.91
C GLY A 644 -11.72 -29.95 6.36
N ASN A 645 -12.04 -29.12 7.36
CA ASN A 645 -12.14 -29.60 8.74
C ASN A 645 -13.28 -30.61 8.94
N GLU A 646 -14.29 -30.63 8.05
CA GLU A 646 -15.37 -31.62 8.06
C GLU A 646 -14.91 -33.07 7.81
N HIS A 647 -13.68 -33.28 7.32
CA HIS A 647 -13.09 -34.61 7.17
C HIS A 647 -12.59 -35.19 8.51
N ILE A 648 -12.19 -34.34 9.46
CA ILE A 648 -11.63 -34.76 10.75
C ILE A 648 -12.57 -35.71 11.50
N PRO A 649 -13.84 -35.36 11.77
CA PRO A 649 -14.73 -36.26 12.51
C PRO A 649 -15.09 -37.54 11.75
N LYS A 650 -15.12 -37.50 10.42
CA LYS A 650 -15.37 -38.69 9.59
C LYS A 650 -14.23 -39.69 9.73
N VAL A 651 -13.00 -39.24 9.46
CA VAL A 651 -11.80 -40.07 9.53
C VAL A 651 -11.55 -40.57 10.96
N ALA A 652 -11.87 -39.77 11.98
CA ALA A 652 -11.78 -40.18 13.37
C ALA A 652 -12.74 -41.34 13.69
N LYS A 653 -14.00 -41.25 13.25
CA LYS A 653 -15.00 -42.33 13.43
C LYS A 653 -14.62 -43.61 12.68
N ASP A 654 -14.09 -43.50 11.48
CA ASP A 654 -13.58 -44.64 10.70
C ASP A 654 -12.41 -45.34 11.40
N ASN A 655 -11.66 -44.62 12.24
CA ASN A 655 -10.59 -45.16 13.08
C ASN A 655 -11.06 -45.50 14.51
N HIS A 656 -12.37 -45.64 14.73
CA HIS A 656 -12.99 -45.98 16.03
C HIS A 656 -12.71 -44.98 17.16
N LEU A 657 -12.37 -43.74 16.83
CA LEU A 657 -12.22 -42.65 17.79
C LEU A 657 -13.55 -41.94 18.01
N LYS A 658 -13.77 -41.44 19.23
CA LYS A 658 -14.89 -40.55 19.53
C LYS A 658 -14.56 -39.10 19.19
N THR A 659 -15.57 -38.28 18.93
CA THR A 659 -15.40 -36.94 18.34
C THR A 659 -16.08 -35.84 19.14
N MET A 660 -15.32 -34.79 19.45
CA MET A 660 -15.82 -33.51 19.93
C MET A 660 -15.64 -32.49 18.81
N VAL A 661 -16.73 -32.03 18.20
CA VAL A 661 -16.67 -31.27 16.95
C VAL A 661 -17.14 -29.84 17.18
N GLY A 662 -16.24 -28.88 16.96
CA GLY A 662 -16.50 -27.46 17.11
C GLY A 662 -16.93 -26.76 15.82
N ALA A 663 -17.91 -25.87 15.93
CA ALA A 663 -18.18 -24.82 14.96
C ALA A 663 -17.45 -23.54 15.38
N SER A 664 -16.54 -23.04 14.54
CA SER A 664 -15.82 -21.79 14.82
C SER A 664 -16.75 -20.61 14.57
N ILE A 665 -17.17 -19.91 15.62
CA ILE A 665 -17.98 -18.70 15.52
C ILE A 665 -17.17 -17.48 15.94
N SER A 666 -17.39 -16.36 15.26
CA SER A 666 -16.67 -15.10 15.44
C SER A 666 -17.58 -13.89 15.17
N ALA A 667 -17.02 -12.69 15.05
CA ALA A 667 -17.77 -11.51 14.60
C ALA A 667 -18.38 -11.65 13.18
N ASN A 668 -17.93 -12.61 12.37
CA ASN A 668 -18.45 -12.86 11.02
C ASN A 668 -19.71 -13.74 11.02
N MET A 669 -20.88 -13.10 11.12
CA MET A 669 -22.17 -13.79 11.18
C MET A 669 -22.45 -14.73 9.98
N ILE A 670 -21.99 -14.39 8.77
CA ILE A 670 -22.22 -15.24 7.58
C ILE A 670 -21.42 -16.54 7.70
N GLN A 671 -20.16 -16.44 8.15
CA GLN A 671 -19.31 -17.61 8.36
C GLN A 671 -19.85 -18.47 9.52
N ASN A 672 -20.31 -17.85 10.61
CA ASN A 672 -20.91 -18.56 11.74
C ASN A 672 -22.10 -19.42 11.30
N GLU A 673 -22.97 -18.87 10.46
CA GLU A 673 -24.12 -19.60 9.92
C GLU A 673 -23.70 -20.84 9.11
N ASN A 674 -22.64 -20.73 8.32
CA ASN A 674 -22.09 -21.86 7.58
C ASN A 674 -21.48 -22.92 8.51
N GLU A 675 -20.69 -22.50 9.49
CA GLU A 675 -20.08 -23.37 10.50
C GLU A 675 -21.12 -24.14 11.31
N ILE A 676 -22.14 -23.44 11.82
CA ILE A 676 -23.25 -24.03 12.58
C ILE A 676 -24.06 -25.01 11.72
N LYS A 677 -24.34 -24.65 10.46
CA LYS A 677 -25.03 -25.54 9.53
C LYS A 677 -24.24 -26.82 9.29
N LYS A 678 -22.93 -26.71 9.07
CA LYS A 678 -22.05 -27.86 8.83
C LYS A 678 -21.91 -28.76 10.06
N LEU A 679 -21.82 -28.17 11.25
CA LEU A 679 -21.84 -28.93 12.52
C LEU A 679 -23.14 -29.75 12.65
N ILE A 680 -24.29 -29.16 12.33
CA ILE A 680 -25.58 -29.86 12.36
C ILE A 680 -25.63 -30.98 11.31
N GLU A 681 -25.12 -30.75 10.10
CA GLU A 681 -25.04 -31.78 9.05
C GLU A 681 -24.18 -32.97 9.51
N LEU A 682 -22.99 -32.71 10.07
CA LEU A 682 -22.10 -33.74 10.61
C LEU A 682 -22.73 -34.49 11.78
N GLY A 683 -23.44 -33.79 12.67
CA GLY A 683 -24.14 -34.39 13.79
C GLY A 683 -25.25 -35.33 13.36
N LYS A 684 -26.08 -34.91 12.39
CA LYS A 684 -27.14 -35.76 11.82
C LYS A 684 -26.60 -36.97 11.07
N ALA A 685 -25.41 -36.86 10.49
CA ALA A 685 -24.73 -37.96 9.82
C ALA A 685 -24.06 -38.96 10.79
N GLY A 686 -24.11 -38.72 12.11
CA GLY A 686 -23.57 -39.63 13.13
C GLY A 686 -22.06 -39.47 13.40
N PHE A 687 -21.45 -38.40 12.88
CA PHE A 687 -20.01 -38.16 13.04
C PHE A 687 -19.64 -37.34 14.29
N VAL A 688 -20.60 -36.93 15.12
CA VAL A 688 -20.39 -36.05 16.28
C VAL A 688 -20.88 -36.74 17.57
N ASP A 689 -20.00 -36.94 18.55
CA ASP A 689 -20.40 -37.42 19.89
C ASP A 689 -20.69 -36.25 20.85
N ILE A 690 -19.98 -35.12 20.71
CA ILE A 690 -20.25 -33.87 21.43
C ILE A 690 -20.16 -32.71 20.43
N ALA A 691 -21.22 -31.91 20.32
CA ALA A 691 -21.24 -30.72 19.46
C ALA A 691 -20.82 -29.49 20.26
N VAL A 692 -19.85 -28.72 19.75
CA VAL A 692 -19.31 -27.54 20.43
C VAL A 692 -19.57 -26.29 19.61
N VAL A 693 -20.11 -25.26 20.24
CA VAL A 693 -20.44 -23.98 19.59
C VAL A 693 -19.42 -22.94 20.03
N GLY A 694 -18.53 -22.52 19.16
CA GLY A 694 -17.48 -21.54 19.45
C GLY A 694 -16.26 -22.08 20.18
N ASN A 695 -15.26 -21.22 20.37
CA ASN A 695 -14.08 -21.43 21.20
C ASN A 695 -13.52 -20.09 21.67
N GLU A 696 -13.63 -19.78 22.96
CA GLU A 696 -13.10 -18.54 23.58
C GLU A 696 -13.67 -17.23 23.01
N VAL A 697 -14.92 -17.29 22.52
CA VAL A 697 -15.53 -16.20 21.76
C VAL A 697 -15.88 -15.03 22.68
N LEU A 698 -16.31 -15.32 23.91
CA LEU A 698 -16.61 -14.31 24.92
C LEU A 698 -15.34 -13.73 25.52
N LEU A 699 -14.31 -14.55 25.76
CA LEU A 699 -13.00 -14.08 26.18
C LEU A 699 -12.40 -13.06 25.19
N ARG A 700 -12.55 -13.32 23.89
CA ARG A 700 -12.10 -12.46 22.79
C ARG A 700 -13.02 -11.26 22.53
N GLU A 701 -14.16 -11.19 23.24
CA GLU A 701 -15.21 -10.19 23.07
C GLU A 701 -15.75 -10.13 21.62
N GLU A 702 -15.74 -11.25 20.89
CA GLU A 702 -16.12 -11.32 19.47
C GLU A 702 -17.64 -11.36 19.23
N LEU A 703 -18.37 -11.94 20.18
CA LEU A 703 -19.84 -12.03 20.18
C LEU A 703 -20.38 -11.66 21.57
N SER A 704 -21.64 -11.24 21.63
CA SER A 704 -22.32 -11.06 22.92
C SER A 704 -22.73 -12.40 23.52
N GLU A 705 -22.91 -12.45 24.85
CA GLU A 705 -23.49 -13.61 25.56
C GLU A 705 -24.78 -14.07 24.89
N LYS A 706 -25.66 -13.13 24.54
CA LYS A 706 -26.92 -13.43 23.86
C LYS A 706 -26.71 -14.13 22.51
N ASP A 707 -25.80 -13.65 21.68
CA ASP A 707 -25.53 -14.25 20.37
C ASP A 707 -25.04 -15.70 20.53
N VAL A 708 -24.15 -15.94 21.51
CA VAL A 708 -23.65 -17.28 21.84
C VAL A 708 -24.78 -18.20 22.31
N LEU A 709 -25.64 -17.74 23.23
CA LEU A 709 -26.80 -18.50 23.70
C LEU A 709 -27.79 -18.85 22.57
N ASP A 710 -27.98 -17.93 21.62
CA ASP A 710 -28.86 -18.15 20.45
C ASP A 710 -28.29 -19.25 19.52
N TYR A 711 -26.98 -19.25 19.25
CA TYR A 711 -26.35 -20.31 18.47
C TYR A 711 -26.39 -21.67 19.17
N ILE A 712 -26.13 -21.71 20.49
CA ILE A 712 -26.24 -22.96 21.28
C ILE A 712 -27.67 -23.49 21.21
N SER A 713 -28.68 -22.64 21.44
CA SER A 713 -30.10 -23.01 21.36
C SER A 713 -30.46 -23.60 20.00
N LYS A 714 -29.95 -23.01 18.92
CA LYS A 714 -30.16 -23.47 17.54
C LYS A 714 -29.58 -24.86 17.30
N VAL A 715 -28.35 -25.12 17.76
CA VAL A 715 -27.71 -26.44 17.62
C VAL A 715 -28.44 -27.48 18.48
N LYS A 716 -28.78 -27.16 19.74
CA LYS A 716 -29.55 -28.06 20.62
C LYS A 716 -30.88 -28.47 20.02
N LYS A 717 -31.62 -27.52 19.46
CA LYS A 717 -32.90 -27.80 18.79
C LYS A 717 -32.72 -28.70 17.56
N ALA A 718 -31.61 -28.56 16.84
CA ALA A 718 -31.35 -29.34 15.63
C ALA A 718 -30.77 -30.73 15.91
N LEU A 719 -30.11 -30.93 17.06
CA LEU A 719 -29.43 -32.17 17.47
C LEU A 719 -29.88 -32.62 18.88
N PRO A 720 -31.15 -33.02 19.07
CA PRO A 720 -31.71 -33.29 20.41
C PRO A 720 -31.07 -34.49 21.15
N ASN A 721 -30.38 -35.37 20.43
CA ASN A 721 -29.75 -36.59 20.99
C ASN A 721 -28.22 -36.47 21.14
N ILE A 722 -27.64 -35.33 20.79
CA ILE A 722 -26.19 -35.09 20.90
C ILE A 722 -25.97 -34.00 21.95
N PRO A 723 -25.15 -34.25 22.99
CA PRO A 723 -24.80 -33.23 23.96
C PRO A 723 -24.18 -32.00 23.28
N VAL A 724 -24.71 -30.82 23.58
CA VAL A 724 -24.20 -29.54 23.05
C VAL A 724 -23.48 -28.78 24.17
N ALA A 725 -22.32 -28.25 23.83
CA ALA A 725 -21.46 -27.51 24.74
C ALA A 725 -20.99 -26.17 24.15
N TYR A 726 -20.59 -25.29 25.05
CA TYR A 726 -19.79 -24.09 24.78
C TYR A 726 -18.44 -24.26 25.47
N VAL A 727 -17.38 -23.66 24.91
CA VAL A 727 -16.02 -23.75 25.45
C VAL A 727 -15.37 -22.38 25.51
N ASP A 728 -14.77 -22.11 26.66
CA ASP A 728 -14.07 -20.86 26.96
C ASP A 728 -13.10 -21.05 28.13
N SER A 729 -12.31 -20.02 28.45
CA SER A 729 -11.51 -19.97 29.67
C SER A 729 -12.38 -20.21 30.89
N TYR A 730 -11.90 -21.01 31.85
CA TYR A 730 -12.69 -21.45 33.01
C TYR A 730 -13.41 -20.31 33.75
N TYR A 731 -12.79 -19.14 33.90
CA TYR A 731 -13.36 -17.99 34.60
C TYR A 731 -14.53 -17.31 33.86
N ILE A 732 -14.67 -17.47 32.54
CA ILE A 732 -15.82 -16.94 31.79
C ILE A 732 -17.13 -17.55 32.29
N PHE A 733 -17.12 -18.82 32.69
CA PHE A 733 -18.29 -19.48 33.27
C PHE A 733 -18.66 -18.96 34.66
N ASN A 734 -17.74 -18.27 35.34
CA ASN A 734 -18.03 -17.56 36.58
C ASN A 734 -18.75 -16.22 36.32
N GLU A 735 -18.39 -15.54 35.25
CA GLU A 735 -18.99 -14.26 34.83
C GLU A 735 -20.34 -14.44 34.15
N TYR A 736 -20.52 -15.51 33.39
CA TYR A 736 -21.73 -15.82 32.62
C TYR A 736 -22.35 -17.17 33.03
N PRO A 737 -23.05 -17.26 34.19
CA PRO A 737 -23.68 -18.50 34.65
C PRO A 737 -24.73 -19.07 33.69
N SER A 738 -25.33 -18.23 32.83
CA SER A 738 -26.29 -18.66 31.80
C SER A 738 -25.72 -19.71 30.84
N LEU A 739 -24.40 -19.70 30.61
CA LEU A 739 -23.69 -20.68 29.80
C LEU A 739 -23.71 -22.06 30.47
N ILE A 740 -23.55 -22.09 31.79
CA ILE A 740 -23.68 -23.32 32.58
C ILE A 740 -25.09 -23.87 32.45
N ASP A 741 -26.12 -23.01 32.49
CA ASP A 741 -27.52 -23.42 32.43
C ASP A 741 -27.92 -24.01 31.07
N ILE A 742 -27.46 -23.41 29.97
CA ILE A 742 -27.84 -23.86 28.61
C ILE A 742 -27.07 -25.09 28.12
N CYS A 743 -25.81 -25.27 28.52
CA CYS A 743 -24.98 -26.36 28.02
C CYS A 743 -25.34 -27.71 28.65
N ASP A 744 -25.22 -28.80 27.88
CA ASP A 744 -25.38 -30.17 28.40
C ASP A 744 -24.10 -30.67 29.07
N VAL A 745 -22.95 -30.19 28.58
CA VAL A 745 -21.60 -30.46 29.08
C VAL A 745 -20.83 -29.14 29.11
N ILE A 746 -20.06 -28.91 30.17
CA ILE A 746 -19.26 -27.70 30.33
C ILE A 746 -17.82 -28.01 29.91
N LEU A 747 -17.30 -27.23 28.96
CA LEU A 747 -15.93 -27.37 28.46
C LEU A 747 -15.12 -26.18 28.93
N ILE A 748 -14.06 -26.44 29.69
CA ILE A 748 -13.20 -25.39 30.24
C ILE A 748 -11.78 -25.48 29.67
N ASN A 749 -11.31 -24.36 29.15
CA ASN A 749 -9.92 -24.16 28.80
C ASN A 749 -9.18 -23.67 30.05
N CYS A 750 -8.09 -24.35 30.39
CA CYS A 750 -7.33 -24.10 31.62
C CYS A 750 -5.84 -24.02 31.31
N TYR A 751 -5.24 -22.84 31.56
CA TYR A 751 -3.90 -22.52 31.09
C TYR A 751 -2.99 -22.00 32.21
N PRO A 752 -2.54 -22.86 33.14
CA PRO A 752 -1.60 -22.43 34.18
C PRO A 752 -0.35 -21.70 33.65
N PHE A 753 0.13 -22.05 32.46
CA PHE A 753 1.27 -21.39 31.83
C PHE A 753 1.01 -19.90 31.49
N TRP A 754 -0.12 -19.59 30.84
CA TRP A 754 -0.43 -18.20 30.47
C TRP A 754 -0.83 -17.35 31.68
N GLU A 755 -1.25 -18.00 32.76
CA GLU A 755 -1.51 -17.37 34.06
C GLU A 755 -0.27 -17.33 34.96
N GLY A 756 0.93 -17.50 34.39
CA GLY A 756 2.20 -17.23 35.09
C GLY A 756 2.63 -18.27 36.13
N SER A 757 1.95 -19.42 36.22
CA SER A 757 2.17 -20.41 37.27
C SER A 757 3.51 -21.14 37.12
N ALA A 758 4.33 -21.20 38.17
CA ALA A 758 5.51 -22.05 38.20
C ALA A 758 5.16 -23.54 38.06
N ILE A 759 5.97 -24.27 37.29
CA ILE A 759 5.74 -25.69 36.93
C ILE A 759 5.46 -26.61 38.13
N GLU A 760 6.07 -26.35 39.28
CA GLU A 760 5.92 -27.19 40.48
C GLU A 760 4.51 -27.12 41.08
N ILE A 761 3.83 -25.99 40.93
CA ILE A 761 2.48 -25.77 41.49
C ILE A 761 1.38 -25.80 40.42
N SER A 762 1.73 -25.78 39.13
CA SER A 762 0.76 -25.75 38.03
C SER A 762 -0.23 -26.92 38.02
N PRO A 763 0.14 -28.17 38.37
CA PRO A 763 -0.85 -29.25 38.52
C PRO A 763 -1.85 -28.98 39.65
N SER A 764 -1.42 -28.43 40.78
CA SER A 764 -2.33 -27.98 41.85
C SER A 764 -3.24 -26.87 41.38
N TYR A 765 -2.70 -25.92 40.61
CA TYR A 765 -3.50 -24.82 40.09
C TYR A 765 -4.58 -25.29 39.12
N LEU A 766 -4.26 -26.20 38.21
CA LEU A 766 -5.23 -26.82 37.30
C LEU A 766 -6.37 -27.51 38.07
N ARG A 767 -6.06 -28.19 39.19
CA ARG A 767 -7.06 -28.82 40.06
C ARG A 767 -8.02 -27.81 40.67
N ASP A 768 -7.51 -26.65 41.10
CA ASP A 768 -8.33 -25.57 41.65
C ASP A 768 -9.27 -24.98 40.59
N MET A 769 -8.77 -24.71 39.37
CA MET A 769 -9.57 -24.24 38.23
C MET A 769 -10.72 -25.21 37.93
N TYR A 770 -10.40 -26.51 37.84
CA TYR A 770 -11.40 -27.54 37.59
C TYR A 770 -12.42 -27.64 38.73
N LYS A 771 -11.97 -27.62 39.99
CA LYS A 771 -12.86 -27.71 41.16
C LYS A 771 -13.82 -26.51 41.22
N LEU A 772 -13.32 -25.30 40.95
CA LEU A 772 -14.12 -24.08 40.94
C LEU A 772 -15.34 -24.20 40.02
N ILE A 773 -15.16 -24.75 38.82
CA ILE A 773 -16.26 -24.93 37.86
C ILE A 773 -17.08 -26.17 38.15
N LYS A 774 -16.45 -27.26 38.61
CA LYS A 774 -17.16 -28.48 39.04
C LYS A 774 -18.19 -28.18 40.13
N ASP A 775 -17.84 -27.36 41.11
CA ASP A 775 -18.72 -26.99 42.22
C ASP A 775 -19.91 -26.11 41.74
N LYS A 776 -19.76 -25.42 40.60
CA LYS A 776 -20.80 -24.57 39.98
C LYS A 776 -21.60 -25.25 38.88
N ALA A 777 -21.13 -26.38 38.39
CA ALA A 777 -21.74 -27.11 37.28
C ALA A 777 -23.11 -27.73 37.61
N ASN A 778 -23.58 -27.64 38.86
CA ASN A 778 -24.87 -28.17 39.32
C ASN A 778 -25.08 -29.66 38.92
N GLY A 779 -24.02 -30.47 39.01
CA GLY A 779 -24.05 -31.89 38.65
C GLY A 779 -23.86 -32.19 37.16
N LYS A 780 -23.77 -31.17 36.28
CA LYS A 780 -23.46 -31.36 34.86
C LYS A 780 -22.01 -31.83 34.67
N PRO A 781 -21.71 -32.65 33.65
CA PRO A 781 -20.35 -33.06 33.35
C PRO A 781 -19.45 -31.87 33.00
N VAL A 782 -18.27 -31.79 33.61
CA VAL A 782 -17.22 -30.83 33.29
C VAL A 782 -16.05 -31.56 32.64
N ILE A 783 -15.55 -31.05 31.52
CA ILE A 783 -14.40 -31.60 30.79
C ILE A 783 -13.36 -30.48 30.65
N ILE A 784 -12.10 -30.80 30.97
CA ILE A 784 -10.97 -29.91 30.67
C ILE A 784 -10.70 -30.06 29.18
N SER A 785 -11.10 -29.07 28.39
CA SER A 785 -11.13 -29.15 26.94
C SER A 785 -9.80 -28.74 26.31
N GLU A 786 -8.99 -27.96 27.02
CA GLU A 786 -7.62 -27.61 26.63
C GLU A 786 -6.75 -27.38 27.87
N THR A 787 -5.58 -28.03 27.89
CA THR A 787 -4.47 -27.68 28.78
C THR A 787 -3.16 -28.26 28.24
N GLY A 788 -2.01 -27.72 28.65
CA GLY A 788 -0.71 -28.23 28.22
C GLY A 788 0.45 -27.42 28.79
N TRP A 789 1.63 -27.60 28.18
CA TRP A 789 2.80 -26.77 28.48
C TRP A 789 3.69 -26.67 27.24
N PRO A 790 4.23 -25.49 26.89
CA PRO A 790 5.03 -25.32 25.69
C PRO A 790 6.44 -25.88 25.89
N SER A 791 7.00 -26.50 24.85
CA SER A 791 8.34 -27.08 24.93
C SER A 791 9.47 -26.05 24.79
N GLU A 792 9.18 -24.90 24.17
CA GLU A 792 10.12 -23.82 23.86
C GLU A 792 9.35 -22.49 23.77
N GLY A 793 10.05 -21.36 23.92
CA GLY A 793 9.52 -20.02 23.68
C GLY A 793 9.86 -19.02 24.79
N GLU A 794 9.12 -17.91 24.86
CA GLU A 794 9.26 -16.89 25.90
C GLU A 794 8.60 -17.31 27.24
N ASN A 795 9.17 -16.87 28.36
CA ASN A 795 8.60 -17.09 29.67
C ASN A 795 7.35 -16.24 29.89
N THR A 796 6.37 -16.77 30.62
CA THR A 796 5.24 -16.01 31.17
C THR A 796 5.40 -15.96 32.69
N GLU A 797 5.89 -14.85 33.25
CA GLU A 797 6.20 -14.73 34.68
C GLU A 797 7.08 -15.89 35.20
N GLU A 798 6.60 -16.70 36.15
CA GLU A 798 7.31 -17.88 36.68
C GLU A 798 7.12 -19.14 35.82
N ALA A 799 6.24 -19.10 34.80
CA ALA A 799 6.02 -20.20 33.88
C ALA A 799 7.12 -20.23 32.80
N VAL A 800 8.01 -21.21 32.91
CA VAL A 800 9.15 -21.39 32.00
C VAL A 800 8.86 -22.48 30.95
N PRO A 801 8.81 -22.17 29.64
CA PRO A 801 8.71 -23.17 28.58
C PRO A 801 10.00 -24.00 28.50
N SER A 802 9.87 -25.32 28.51
CA SER A 802 10.98 -26.23 28.22
C SER A 802 10.44 -27.63 27.96
N GLY A 803 11.15 -28.44 27.17
CA GLY A 803 10.80 -29.85 27.00
C GLY A 803 10.77 -30.61 28.33
N TYR A 804 11.63 -30.24 29.27
CA TYR A 804 11.64 -30.77 30.64
C TYR A 804 10.34 -30.46 31.39
N ASN A 805 9.93 -29.19 31.44
CA ASN A 805 8.69 -28.78 32.12
C ASN A 805 7.45 -29.33 31.42
N ALA A 806 7.47 -29.43 30.09
CA ALA A 806 6.38 -30.02 29.33
C ALA A 806 6.13 -31.49 29.69
N MET A 807 7.20 -32.29 29.84
CA MET A 807 7.08 -33.67 30.31
C MET A 807 6.59 -33.74 31.76
N LYS A 808 7.12 -32.92 32.67
CA LYS A 808 6.68 -32.88 34.08
C LYS A 808 5.19 -32.56 34.20
N TYR A 809 4.74 -31.53 33.50
CA TYR A 809 3.34 -31.11 33.48
C TYR A 809 2.46 -32.26 32.96
N PHE A 810 2.82 -32.83 31.81
CA PHE A 810 2.11 -33.94 31.19
C PHE A 810 1.97 -35.14 32.15
N ILE A 811 3.05 -35.56 32.81
CA ILE A 811 3.06 -36.71 33.71
C ILE A 811 2.15 -36.48 34.92
N ASN A 812 2.29 -35.33 35.60
CA ASN A 812 1.51 -35.05 36.82
C ASN A 812 0.02 -34.85 36.51
N VAL A 813 -0.31 -34.16 35.42
CA VAL A 813 -1.71 -33.97 35.00
C VAL A 813 -2.33 -35.31 34.62
N ASN A 814 -1.66 -36.13 33.81
CA ASN A 814 -2.19 -37.46 33.44
C ASN A 814 -2.32 -38.41 34.65
N SER A 815 -1.38 -38.36 35.60
CA SER A 815 -1.46 -39.11 36.87
C SER A 815 -2.73 -38.74 37.66
N TRP A 816 -3.01 -37.45 37.78
CA TRP A 816 -4.19 -36.96 38.50
C TRP A 816 -5.50 -37.36 37.79
N VAL A 817 -5.63 -37.04 36.50
CA VAL A 817 -6.89 -37.28 35.77
C VAL A 817 -7.21 -38.77 35.67
N ASN A 818 -6.21 -39.65 35.56
CA ASN A 818 -6.43 -41.10 35.55
C ASN A 818 -6.89 -41.64 36.91
N LYS A 819 -6.37 -41.09 38.02
CA LYS A 819 -6.75 -41.51 39.38
C LYS A 819 -8.17 -41.10 39.76
N GLU A 820 -8.61 -39.94 39.28
CA GLU A 820 -9.91 -39.35 39.62
C GLU A 820 -10.95 -39.49 38.48
N ASP A 821 -10.62 -40.26 37.42
CA ASP A 821 -11.44 -40.47 36.22
C ASP A 821 -11.96 -39.16 35.58
N ILE A 822 -11.07 -38.17 35.44
CA ILE A 822 -11.37 -36.86 34.89
C ILE A 822 -11.12 -36.86 33.38
N LYS A 823 -12.09 -36.33 32.62
CA LYS A 823 -12.00 -36.20 31.17
C LYS A 823 -11.17 -34.97 30.82
N LEU A 824 -10.10 -35.18 30.06
CA LEU A 824 -9.16 -34.13 29.67
C LEU A 824 -8.73 -34.27 28.20
N PHE A 825 -8.65 -33.13 27.52
CA PHE A 825 -8.08 -32.99 26.19
C PHE A 825 -6.77 -32.21 26.26
N TYR A 826 -5.69 -32.83 25.77
CA TYR A 826 -4.40 -32.14 25.68
C TYR A 826 -4.43 -31.11 24.54
N PHE A 827 -3.85 -29.93 24.79
CA PHE A 827 -4.02 -28.71 23.99
C PHE A 827 -3.67 -28.84 22.51
N SER A 828 -2.61 -29.58 22.17
CA SER A 828 -2.23 -29.75 20.76
C SER A 828 -1.60 -31.11 20.52
N SER A 829 -2.02 -31.77 19.45
CA SER A 829 -1.35 -32.97 18.95
C SER A 829 0.01 -32.63 18.31
N PHE A 830 0.04 -31.72 17.32
CA PHE A 830 1.26 -31.33 16.61
C PHE A 830 1.63 -29.87 16.89
N ASP A 831 2.90 -29.51 16.74
CA ASP A 831 3.34 -28.12 16.71
C ASP A 831 2.76 -27.41 15.45
N GLU A 832 2.25 -26.19 15.64
CA GLU A 832 1.50 -25.45 14.60
C GLU A 832 2.14 -24.07 14.36
N SER A 833 2.96 -23.97 13.31
CA SER A 833 3.74 -22.75 13.04
C SER A 833 2.89 -21.50 12.77
N TRP A 834 1.66 -21.65 12.28
CA TRP A 834 0.76 -20.51 12.00
C TRP A 834 0.29 -19.79 13.27
N LYS A 835 0.29 -20.45 14.44
CA LYS A 835 -0.15 -19.87 15.71
C LYS A 835 0.73 -18.71 16.19
N ILE A 836 1.94 -18.57 15.67
CA ILE A 836 2.84 -17.46 16.04
C ILE A 836 2.23 -16.08 15.81
N HIS A 837 1.36 -15.95 14.79
CA HIS A 837 0.71 -14.69 14.44
C HIS A 837 -0.39 -14.26 15.43
N HIS A 838 -0.91 -15.21 16.21
CA HIS A 838 -2.03 -15.01 17.13
C HIS A 838 -1.64 -15.15 18.60
N GLU A 839 -0.75 -16.09 18.91
CA GLU A 839 -0.42 -16.53 20.28
C GLU A 839 1.06 -16.29 20.65
N GLY A 840 1.84 -15.64 19.78
CA GLY A 840 3.26 -15.37 19.99
C GLY A 840 4.15 -16.61 19.88
N ASP A 841 5.42 -16.50 20.31
CA ASP A 841 6.44 -17.53 20.07
C ASP A 841 6.11 -18.89 20.69
N VAL A 842 5.44 -18.90 21.85
CA VAL A 842 5.03 -20.13 22.53
C VAL A 842 3.89 -20.86 21.82
N GLY A 843 3.00 -20.16 21.10
CA GLY A 843 1.78 -20.73 20.50
C GLY A 843 2.02 -21.85 19.49
N GLN A 844 3.20 -21.86 18.85
CA GLN A 844 3.58 -22.90 17.89
C GLN A 844 4.18 -24.16 18.53
N ARG A 845 4.45 -24.21 19.85
CA ARG A 845 5.32 -25.22 20.51
C ARG A 845 4.63 -26.16 21.50
N TRP A 846 3.32 -26.33 21.38
CA TRP A 846 2.49 -27.11 22.31
C TRP A 846 2.29 -28.57 21.95
N GLY A 847 2.68 -28.99 20.75
CA GLY A 847 2.49 -30.35 20.28
C GLY A 847 3.27 -31.36 21.12
N ILE A 848 2.71 -32.56 21.24
CA ILE A 848 3.44 -33.77 21.66
C ILE A 848 4.36 -34.24 20.52
N TRP A 849 3.89 -34.08 19.28
CA TRP A 849 4.66 -34.22 18.06
C TRP A 849 5.09 -32.85 17.54
N ASP A 850 6.25 -32.80 16.90
CA ASP A 850 6.72 -31.59 16.23
C ASP A 850 5.95 -31.35 14.92
N LYS A 851 6.26 -30.24 14.25
CA LYS A 851 5.64 -29.86 12.98
C LYS A 851 5.92 -30.84 11.84
N ASN A 852 6.93 -31.71 11.99
CA ASN A 852 7.32 -32.76 11.05
C ASN A 852 6.79 -34.14 11.48
N GLU A 853 5.80 -34.17 12.38
CA GLU A 853 5.11 -35.39 12.82
C GLU A 853 6.02 -36.35 13.61
N GLN A 854 7.13 -35.85 14.16
CA GLN A 854 8.05 -36.61 15.01
C GLN A 854 7.73 -36.39 16.49
N LEU A 855 7.69 -37.47 17.28
CA LEU A 855 7.49 -37.37 18.72
C LEU A 855 8.67 -36.62 19.37
N LYS A 856 8.38 -35.54 20.12
CA LYS A 856 9.40 -34.59 20.61
C LYS A 856 10.27 -35.15 21.75
N PHE A 857 9.69 -36.01 22.59
CA PHE A 857 10.33 -36.45 23.84
C PHE A 857 10.73 -37.93 23.81
N LYS A 858 11.44 -38.35 22.76
CA LYS A 858 11.98 -39.71 22.62
C LYS A 858 13.20 -39.97 23.51
#